data_AF-A0A357BKN2-F1
#
_entry.id   AF-A0A357BKN2-F1
#
_cell.length_a   1.000
_cell.length_b   1.000
_cell.length_c   1.000
_cell.angle_alpha   90.00
_cell.angle_beta   90.00
_cell.angle_gamma   90.00
#
_symmetry.space_group_name_H-M   'P 1'
#
loop_
_entity.id
_entity.type
_entity.pdbx_description
1 polymer ?
#
loop_
_entity_poly.entity_id
_entity_poly.type
_entity_poly.pdbx_seq_one_letter_code
_entity_poly.pdbx_strand_id
1 'polypeptide(L)'
;MRNYKKQKDHTKLICSVGELACLFTDSTSLENFLQRTVELIAEHMRSEVCSIYLYYDDTQELVLKANKGLNPDSIGNIKLKSGEGLTGLAFKEQRPICERCASQNINFRYFPGLGEEKFESFLAVPILRGATRIGVLVAQNSMKNYFVEEDIKILRAISTQLANTIEMTRVILSIEEKHQFGQETAAVKDLKFIKGKVGSAGLAFAEAVVLRHESGLQLYKQTMPSQGHTREDFHRAVQLTERQLEGFQRQIEEKLSDVASLIFTAQILMLKDKSFIDSMEILIQGGMSPSTAIIHVVEIYMKKFADIPDAYLREKSHDVQDIGIRLIENLFGDHQKTETCQEKIVIARELFPSEILKLSSQNVKGIILLSGGVSSHLSILAQSLQIPLMIISESQLLSLPRKTKILMDAEQGNVYVNPSQEIISRFEEKERARRIIKKQHRRVSQVTKTRDGTVIRLMANINLLGDLKNALASKAAGIGLYRTEFPFIVRSDFPSEEEQVVIYKKVVEAMPKAEITFRTLDIGGDKVLSYFPDHLKEENPFLGMRSIRFSLRHMDIFSQQIRAILRAGAGANIRIMFPMISSLDEYLKAREVVFSCVEALKKEKVCCHERPQIGVMLELPAVLEVIEDLAREADFFSVGTNDFVQYMLAVDRTNEKVADLYLPHHPSVLRALKKIIDAAGKFRKDVSICGDMVHEEKYLKCLLGMGLRTLSLNPTYILKIQAAIKKIDIPEAKKLTKNILTKSRLSEITLLIDGD
;
A
#
# COMPACT_ATOMS: atom_id res chain seq x y z
N MET A 1 48.01 -16.38 -39.23
CA MET A 1 47.25 -16.43 -37.95
C MET A 1 47.07 -15.02 -37.37
N ARG A 2 46.41 -14.12 -38.11
CA ARG A 2 46.07 -12.74 -37.67
C ARG A 2 44.61 -12.49 -38.07
N ASN A 3 43.87 -11.75 -37.23
CA ASN A 3 42.52 -11.17 -37.43
C ASN A 3 41.26 -11.91 -36.93
N TYR A 4 41.14 -12.24 -35.64
CA TYR A 4 39.81 -12.52 -35.04
C TYR A 4 39.59 -11.97 -33.61
N LYS A 5 40.21 -10.83 -33.25
CA LYS A 5 39.82 -10.05 -32.06
C LYS A 5 39.19 -8.71 -32.47
N LYS A 6 37.99 -8.76 -33.06
CA LYS A 6 37.05 -7.63 -32.95
C LYS A 6 36.28 -7.85 -31.65
N GLN A 7 36.54 -7.01 -30.66
CA GLN A 7 35.85 -6.96 -29.37
C GLN A 7 34.34 -6.99 -29.61
N LYS A 8 33.62 -7.95 -29.01
CA LYS A 8 32.16 -8.03 -29.08
C LYS A 8 31.62 -6.81 -28.32
N ASP A 9 30.79 -5.98 -28.96
CA ASP A 9 30.27 -4.74 -28.35
C ASP A 9 29.05 -5.07 -27.48
N HIS A 10 29.35 -5.51 -26.26
CA HIS A 10 28.39 -6.05 -25.31
C HIS A 10 27.39 -5.01 -24.78
N THR A 11 27.82 -3.75 -24.66
CA THR A 11 26.97 -2.65 -24.19
C THR A 11 25.89 -2.32 -25.21
N LYS A 12 26.25 -2.32 -26.50
CA LYS A 12 25.30 -2.09 -27.60
C LYS A 12 24.24 -3.20 -27.73
N LEU A 13 24.61 -4.46 -27.42
CA LEU A 13 23.66 -5.57 -27.41
C LEU A 13 22.61 -5.42 -26.30
N ILE A 14 23.02 -5.09 -25.08
CA ILE A 14 22.08 -4.89 -23.95
C ILE A 14 21.14 -3.70 -24.23
N CYS A 15 21.64 -2.61 -24.79
CA CYS A 15 20.81 -1.46 -25.16
C CYS A 15 19.82 -1.82 -26.28
N SER A 16 20.27 -2.51 -27.34
CA SER A 16 19.41 -2.94 -28.45
C SER A 16 18.29 -3.89 -28.01
N VAL A 17 18.60 -4.83 -27.09
CA VAL A 17 17.58 -5.73 -26.51
C VAL A 17 16.62 -4.95 -25.61
N GLY A 18 17.12 -3.96 -24.86
CA GLY A 18 16.28 -3.08 -24.07
C GLY A 18 15.35 -2.19 -24.89
N GLU A 19 15.85 -1.62 -25.98
CA GLU A 19 15.04 -0.86 -26.93
C GLU A 19 13.97 -1.74 -27.58
N LEU A 20 14.30 -2.97 -27.98
CA LEU A 20 13.31 -3.93 -28.47
C LEU A 20 12.27 -4.31 -27.42
N ALA A 21 12.68 -4.48 -26.16
CA ALA A 21 11.75 -4.74 -25.07
C ALA A 21 10.82 -3.55 -24.80
N CYS A 22 11.29 -2.32 -24.98
CA CYS A 22 10.47 -1.10 -24.89
C CYS A 22 9.55 -0.89 -26.11
N LEU A 23 9.99 -1.29 -27.31
CA LEU A 23 9.20 -1.22 -28.54
C LEU A 23 8.14 -2.34 -28.62
N PHE A 24 8.22 -3.34 -27.75
CA PHE A 24 7.17 -4.34 -27.59
C PHE A 24 5.96 -3.70 -26.87
N THR A 25 5.15 -2.99 -27.65
CA THR A 25 3.79 -2.55 -27.30
C THR A 25 2.77 -3.48 -27.95
N ASP A 26 1.57 -3.59 -27.37
CA ASP A 26 0.47 -4.58 -27.53
C ASP A 26 0.08 -5.08 -28.95
N SER A 27 0.69 -4.57 -30.03
CA SER A 27 0.42 -4.97 -31.43
C SER A 27 1.36 -6.04 -32.00
N THR A 28 2.33 -6.57 -31.24
CA THR A 28 3.35 -7.51 -31.75
C THR A 28 3.22 -8.88 -31.09
N SER A 29 3.16 -9.97 -31.86
CA SER A 29 3.07 -11.33 -31.29
C SER A 29 4.34 -11.70 -30.53
N LEU A 30 4.19 -12.36 -29.37
CA LEU A 30 5.29 -12.83 -28.52
C LEU A 30 6.32 -13.65 -29.31
N GLU A 31 5.85 -14.45 -30.26
CA GLU A 31 6.69 -15.28 -31.13
C GLU A 31 7.64 -14.43 -31.99
N ASN A 32 7.14 -13.34 -32.59
CA ASN A 32 7.96 -12.43 -33.38
C ASN A 32 9.02 -11.71 -32.53
N PHE A 33 8.66 -11.34 -31.29
CA PHE A 33 9.60 -10.72 -30.35
C PHE A 33 10.72 -11.68 -29.95
N LEU A 34 10.37 -12.91 -29.56
CA LEU A 34 11.34 -13.93 -29.18
C LEU A 34 12.27 -14.27 -30.36
N GLN A 35 11.71 -14.40 -31.56
CA GLN A 35 12.46 -14.69 -32.79
C GLN A 35 13.45 -13.58 -33.13
N ARG A 36 13.02 -12.31 -33.08
CA ARG A 36 13.90 -11.16 -33.34
C ARG A 36 14.99 -11.00 -32.27
N THR A 37 14.70 -11.41 -31.04
CA THR A 37 15.66 -11.40 -29.94
C THR A 37 16.76 -12.44 -30.13
N VAL A 38 16.42 -13.70 -30.46
CA VAL A 38 17.45 -14.72 -30.75
C VAL A 38 18.30 -14.35 -31.97
N GLU A 39 17.71 -13.66 -32.95
CA GLU A 39 18.41 -13.18 -34.13
C GLU A 39 19.52 -12.17 -33.80
N LEU A 40 19.19 -11.19 -32.97
CA LEU A 40 20.13 -10.15 -32.52
C LEU A 40 21.20 -10.71 -31.60
N ILE A 41 20.83 -11.60 -30.68
CA ILE A 41 21.77 -12.24 -29.77
C ILE A 41 22.78 -13.07 -30.58
N ALA A 42 22.33 -13.89 -31.52
CA ALA A 42 23.24 -14.69 -32.35
C ALA A 42 24.20 -13.83 -33.17
N GLU A 43 23.72 -12.72 -33.74
CA GLU A 43 24.53 -11.82 -34.56
C GLU A 43 25.61 -11.10 -33.74
N HIS A 44 25.24 -10.55 -32.57
CA HIS A 44 26.17 -9.81 -31.71
C HIS A 44 27.13 -10.73 -30.95
N MET A 45 26.65 -11.89 -30.51
CA MET A 45 27.49 -12.92 -29.86
C MET A 45 28.33 -13.70 -30.88
N ARG A 46 28.04 -13.55 -32.18
CA ARG A 46 28.58 -14.33 -33.29
C ARG A 46 28.47 -15.84 -33.05
N SER A 47 27.38 -16.26 -32.42
CA SER A 47 27.07 -17.67 -32.21
C SER A 47 26.38 -18.23 -33.45
N GLU A 48 26.66 -19.48 -33.77
CA GLU A 48 26.04 -20.17 -34.92
C GLU A 48 24.60 -20.55 -34.61
N VAL A 49 24.31 -20.82 -33.32
CA VAL A 49 22.97 -21.11 -32.82
C VAL A 49 22.62 -20.20 -31.64
N CYS A 50 21.37 -19.74 -31.60
CA CYS A 50 20.75 -19.16 -30.40
C CYS A 50 19.27 -19.57 -30.31
N SER A 51 18.83 -20.02 -29.14
CA SER A 51 17.50 -20.59 -28.92
C SER A 51 16.90 -20.17 -27.58
N ILE A 52 15.58 -19.98 -27.53
CA ILE A 52 14.83 -19.73 -26.29
C ILE A 52 13.82 -20.85 -26.06
N TYR A 53 13.89 -21.43 -24.86
CA TYR A 53 12.94 -22.42 -24.35
C TYR A 53 12.10 -21.80 -23.24
N LEU A 54 10.78 -21.98 -23.30
CA LEU A 54 9.85 -21.49 -22.28
C LEU A 54 9.27 -22.65 -21.48
N TYR A 55 9.18 -22.50 -20.17
CA TYR A 55 8.63 -23.51 -19.26
C TYR A 55 7.13 -23.33 -19.07
N TYR A 56 6.37 -24.42 -19.22
CA TYR A 56 4.93 -24.45 -18.98
C TYR A 56 4.62 -25.28 -17.74
N ASP A 57 4.01 -24.65 -16.72
CA ASP A 57 3.70 -25.31 -15.44
C ASP A 57 2.68 -26.44 -15.59
N ASP A 58 1.72 -26.30 -16.52
CA ASP A 58 0.64 -27.28 -16.76
C ASP A 58 1.18 -28.62 -17.31
N THR A 59 2.18 -28.57 -18.18
CA THR A 59 2.78 -29.76 -18.81
C THR A 59 4.11 -30.17 -18.18
N GLN A 60 4.67 -29.33 -17.30
CA GLN A 60 6.00 -29.47 -16.70
C GLN A 60 7.14 -29.63 -17.73
N GLU A 61 7.01 -29.00 -18.90
CA GLU A 61 7.95 -29.13 -20.02
C GLU A 61 8.51 -27.77 -20.46
N LEU A 62 9.76 -27.77 -20.93
CA LEU A 62 10.42 -26.68 -21.64
C LEU A 62 10.18 -26.85 -23.15
N VAL A 63 9.52 -25.89 -23.77
CA VAL A 63 9.19 -25.93 -25.21
C VAL A 63 10.05 -24.91 -25.96
N LEU A 64 10.66 -25.32 -27.07
CA LEU A 64 11.41 -24.42 -27.95
C LEU A 64 10.46 -23.42 -28.62
N LYS A 65 10.66 -22.13 -28.40
CA LYS A 65 9.75 -21.07 -28.87
C LYS A 65 10.36 -20.11 -29.89
N ALA A 66 11.68 -19.98 -29.92
CA ALA A 66 12.39 -19.22 -30.93
C ALA A 66 13.79 -19.81 -31.12
N ASN A 67 14.29 -19.81 -32.35
CA ASN A 67 15.66 -20.22 -32.63
C ASN A 67 16.24 -19.54 -33.88
N LYS A 68 17.56 -19.45 -33.92
CA LYS A 68 18.34 -19.12 -35.12
C LYS A 68 19.47 -20.14 -35.22
N GLY A 69 19.63 -20.74 -36.40
CA GLY A 69 20.69 -21.70 -36.69
C GLY A 69 20.30 -23.18 -36.55
N LEU A 70 19.13 -23.49 -35.98
CA LEU A 70 18.54 -24.83 -35.99
C LEU A 70 17.41 -24.91 -37.04
N ASN A 71 16.87 -26.11 -37.27
CA ASN A 71 15.78 -26.30 -38.21
C ASN A 71 14.52 -25.50 -37.75
N PRO A 72 13.98 -24.56 -38.56
CA PRO A 72 12.79 -23.78 -38.21
C PRO A 72 11.56 -24.63 -37.85
N ASP A 73 11.40 -25.81 -38.48
CA ASP A 73 10.28 -26.74 -38.23
C ASP A 73 10.31 -27.36 -36.81
N SER A 74 11.38 -27.12 -36.05
CA SER A 74 11.54 -27.59 -34.68
C SER A 74 10.87 -26.71 -33.62
N ILE A 75 10.45 -25.48 -33.97
CA ILE A 75 9.77 -24.56 -33.06
C ILE A 75 8.41 -25.17 -32.65
N GLY A 76 8.11 -25.20 -31.35
CA GLY A 76 6.86 -25.76 -30.79
C GLY A 76 6.82 -27.29 -30.68
N ASN A 77 7.60 -28.01 -31.50
CA ASN A 77 7.61 -29.48 -31.53
C ASN A 77 8.59 -30.10 -30.53
N ILE A 78 9.64 -29.38 -30.16
CA ILE A 78 10.66 -29.89 -29.24
C ILE A 78 10.32 -29.53 -27.80
N LYS A 79 10.24 -30.57 -26.97
CA LYS A 79 9.89 -30.48 -25.55
C LYS A 79 10.93 -31.21 -24.71
N LEU A 80 11.37 -30.56 -23.64
CA LEU A 80 12.41 -31.05 -22.73
C LEU A 80 11.88 -31.08 -21.31
N LYS A 81 12.22 -32.11 -20.52
CA LYS A 81 11.91 -32.12 -19.09
C LYS A 81 12.97 -31.38 -18.29
N SER A 82 12.60 -30.98 -17.06
CA SER A 82 13.56 -30.41 -16.11
C SER A 82 14.69 -31.40 -15.81
N GLY A 83 15.95 -30.97 -15.97
CA GLY A 83 17.14 -31.81 -15.85
C GLY A 83 17.51 -32.62 -17.10
N GLU A 84 16.76 -32.52 -18.20
CA GLU A 84 17.04 -33.22 -19.45
C GLU A 84 17.98 -32.43 -20.37
N GLY A 85 19.16 -32.99 -20.67
CA GLY A 85 20.22 -32.31 -21.42
C GLY A 85 20.80 -31.09 -20.69
N LEU A 86 21.75 -30.39 -21.33
CA LEU A 86 22.38 -29.20 -20.72
C LEU A 86 21.39 -28.04 -20.52
N THR A 87 20.40 -27.90 -21.41
CA THR A 87 19.31 -26.92 -21.29
C THR A 87 18.43 -27.20 -20.07
N GLY A 88 17.95 -28.43 -19.90
CA GLY A 88 17.13 -28.82 -18.75
C GLY A 88 17.91 -28.80 -17.44
N LEU A 89 19.22 -29.09 -17.48
CA LEU A 89 20.10 -28.99 -16.31
C LEU A 89 20.26 -27.53 -15.86
N ALA A 90 20.44 -26.59 -16.78
CA ALA A 90 20.53 -25.16 -16.45
C ALA A 90 19.23 -24.63 -15.82
N PHE A 91 18.09 -25.13 -16.31
CA PHE A 91 16.78 -24.83 -15.73
C PHE A 91 16.62 -25.40 -14.31
N LYS A 92 17.04 -26.65 -14.09
CA LYS A 92 16.92 -27.34 -12.80
C LYS A 92 17.84 -26.73 -11.74
N GLU A 93 19.08 -26.45 -12.09
CA GLU A 93 20.09 -25.92 -11.16
C GLU A 93 20.02 -24.40 -10.98
N GLN A 94 19.18 -23.71 -11.77
CA GLN A 94 18.99 -22.24 -11.71
C GLN A 94 20.29 -21.43 -11.83
N ARG A 95 21.30 -22.00 -12.50
CA ARG A 95 22.59 -21.34 -12.75
C ARG A 95 23.01 -21.50 -14.22
N PRO A 96 23.81 -20.57 -14.76
CA PRO A 96 24.41 -20.73 -16.08
C PRO A 96 25.23 -22.01 -16.18
N ILE A 97 25.08 -22.73 -17.29
CA ILE A 97 25.90 -23.87 -17.67
C ILE A 97 26.66 -23.50 -18.93
N CYS A 98 27.98 -23.38 -18.80
CA CYS A 98 28.88 -23.12 -19.90
C CYS A 98 29.79 -24.33 -20.07
N GLU A 99 29.57 -25.11 -21.11
CA GLU A 99 30.38 -26.27 -21.45
C GLU A 99 31.32 -25.97 -22.60
N ARG A 100 32.60 -26.28 -22.41
CA ARG A 100 33.69 -25.95 -23.34
C ARG A 100 33.90 -27.02 -24.42
N CYS A 101 33.40 -28.22 -24.15
CA CYS A 101 33.43 -29.40 -25.01
C CYS A 101 32.16 -30.22 -24.74
N ALA A 102 31.04 -29.84 -25.34
CA ALA A 102 29.73 -30.42 -25.07
C ALA A 102 29.67 -31.93 -25.35
N SER A 103 30.41 -32.39 -26.38
CA SER A 103 30.51 -33.79 -26.81
C SER A 103 31.14 -34.75 -25.78
N GLN A 104 31.84 -34.24 -24.76
CA GLN A 104 32.49 -35.04 -23.71
C GLN A 104 31.75 -35.03 -22.36
N ASN A 105 30.63 -34.31 -22.25
CA ASN A 105 29.89 -34.18 -20.99
C ASN A 105 28.89 -35.35 -20.82
N ILE A 106 28.93 -36.01 -19.65
CA ILE A 106 28.12 -37.21 -19.34
C ILE A 106 26.60 -36.93 -19.33
N ASN A 107 26.19 -35.66 -19.23
CA ASN A 107 24.81 -35.21 -19.26
C ASN A 107 24.39 -34.64 -20.63
N PHE A 108 25.24 -34.74 -21.65
CA PHE A 108 24.93 -34.29 -23.01
C PHE A 108 24.14 -35.37 -23.77
N ARG A 109 22.91 -35.05 -24.18
CA ARG A 109 22.02 -35.96 -24.90
C ARG A 109 21.62 -35.30 -26.21
N TYR A 110 21.98 -35.91 -27.34
CA TYR A 110 21.57 -35.45 -28.67
C TYR A 110 20.09 -35.74 -28.91
N PHE A 111 19.37 -34.77 -29.47
CA PHE A 111 18.00 -34.95 -29.94
C PHE A 111 18.02 -35.24 -31.45
N PRO A 112 17.61 -36.44 -31.90
CA PRO A 112 17.63 -36.78 -33.31
C PRO A 112 16.67 -35.88 -34.11
N GLY A 113 17.17 -35.25 -35.18
CA GLY A 113 16.40 -34.36 -36.07
C GLY A 113 16.72 -32.85 -35.96
N LEU A 114 17.52 -32.45 -34.96
CA LEU A 114 17.83 -31.03 -34.69
C LEU A 114 19.08 -30.47 -35.40
N GLY A 115 20.00 -31.33 -35.83
CA GLY A 115 21.28 -30.93 -36.42
C GLY A 115 22.33 -30.42 -35.42
N GLU A 116 22.12 -30.61 -34.11
CA GLU A 116 23.00 -30.15 -33.02
C GLU A 116 24.34 -30.90 -32.90
N GLU A 117 24.56 -31.96 -33.69
CA GLU A 117 25.74 -32.84 -33.64
C GLU A 117 27.07 -32.15 -34.03
N LYS A 118 27.02 -30.90 -34.51
CA LYS A 118 28.17 -30.15 -35.05
C LYS A 118 28.72 -29.08 -34.10
N PHE A 119 28.11 -28.85 -32.94
CA PHE A 119 28.45 -27.75 -32.03
C PHE A 119 29.18 -28.25 -30.78
N GLU A 120 30.36 -27.71 -30.51
CA GLU A 120 31.26 -28.18 -29.45
C GLU A 120 31.28 -27.27 -28.21
N SER A 121 30.91 -25.99 -28.34
CA SER A 121 30.73 -25.07 -27.19
C SER A 121 29.25 -24.78 -26.96
N PHE A 122 28.82 -24.85 -25.70
CA PHE A 122 27.41 -24.71 -25.32
C PHE A 122 27.26 -23.79 -24.10
N LEU A 123 26.42 -22.77 -24.20
CA LEU A 123 26.10 -21.85 -23.11
C LEU A 123 24.58 -21.79 -22.92
N ALA A 124 24.09 -22.31 -21.78
CA ALA A 124 22.70 -22.18 -21.36
C ALA A 124 22.59 -21.31 -20.11
N VAL A 125 21.68 -20.34 -20.15
CA VAL A 125 21.43 -19.40 -19.06
C VAL A 125 19.94 -19.41 -18.73
N PRO A 126 19.56 -19.65 -17.46
CA PRO A 126 18.15 -19.66 -17.09
C PRO A 126 17.56 -18.24 -17.15
N ILE A 127 16.29 -18.18 -17.55
CA ILE A 127 15.45 -16.98 -17.56
C ILE A 127 14.62 -17.03 -16.27
N LEU A 128 14.95 -16.16 -15.31
CA LEU A 128 14.40 -16.16 -13.96
C LEU A 128 13.92 -14.75 -13.58
N ARG A 129 12.82 -14.67 -12.82
CA ARG A 129 12.39 -13.44 -12.13
C ARG A 129 12.12 -13.76 -10.67
N GLY A 130 12.95 -13.24 -9.76
CA GLY A 130 12.85 -13.61 -8.35
C GLY A 130 12.97 -15.13 -8.16
N ALA A 131 11.93 -15.76 -7.62
CA ALA A 131 11.84 -17.22 -7.45
C ALA A 131 11.17 -17.96 -8.63
N THR A 132 10.58 -17.23 -9.59
CA THR A 132 9.81 -17.80 -10.71
C THR A 132 10.73 -18.24 -11.85
N ARG A 133 10.53 -19.48 -12.32
CA ARG A 133 11.31 -20.09 -13.41
C ARG A 133 10.57 -19.95 -14.73
N ILE A 134 11.07 -19.11 -15.64
CA ILE A 134 10.35 -18.77 -16.87
C ILE A 134 10.82 -19.62 -18.05
N GLY A 135 12.12 -19.90 -18.16
CA GLY A 135 12.67 -20.62 -19.31
C GLY A 135 14.21 -20.68 -19.31
N VAL A 136 14.79 -20.97 -20.47
CA VAL A 136 16.24 -21.03 -20.68
C VAL A 136 16.60 -20.40 -22.03
N LEU A 137 17.64 -19.56 -22.03
CA LEU A 137 18.28 -19.01 -23.22
C LEU A 137 19.57 -19.79 -23.51
N VAL A 138 19.74 -20.25 -24.75
CA VAL A 138 20.83 -21.13 -25.16
C VAL A 138 21.59 -20.51 -26.33
N ALA A 139 22.91 -20.59 -26.31
CA ALA A 139 23.79 -20.23 -27.43
C ALA A 139 24.82 -21.35 -27.67
N GLN A 140 25.09 -21.67 -28.94
CA GLN A 140 26.03 -22.74 -29.32
C GLN A 140 26.97 -22.31 -30.45
N ASN A 141 28.14 -22.94 -30.52
CA ASN A 141 29.14 -22.70 -31.57
C ASN A 141 29.98 -23.96 -31.88
N SER A 142 30.37 -24.14 -33.15
CA SER A 142 31.22 -25.24 -33.62
C SER A 142 32.65 -25.20 -33.08
N MET A 143 33.18 -24.02 -32.73
CA MET A 143 34.51 -23.88 -32.14
C MET A 143 34.52 -24.26 -30.65
N LYS A 144 35.56 -24.97 -30.20
CA LYS A 144 35.82 -25.26 -28.78
C LYS A 144 36.23 -24.00 -28.02
N ASN A 145 35.88 -23.91 -26.74
CA ASN A 145 36.21 -22.77 -25.86
C ASN A 145 35.72 -21.40 -26.38
N TYR A 146 34.58 -21.36 -27.08
CA TYR A 146 34.12 -20.13 -27.73
C TYR A 146 33.57 -19.08 -26.75
N PHE A 147 32.85 -19.54 -25.71
CA PHE A 147 32.23 -18.65 -24.72
C PHE A 147 33.16 -18.40 -23.53
N VAL A 148 33.38 -17.14 -23.19
CA VAL A 148 34.19 -16.69 -22.05
C VAL A 148 33.31 -16.15 -20.91
N GLU A 149 33.88 -15.88 -19.73
CA GLU A 149 33.08 -15.41 -18.58
C GLU A 149 32.31 -14.11 -18.83
N GLU A 150 32.82 -13.23 -19.69
CA GLU A 150 32.10 -12.02 -20.08
C GLU A 150 30.80 -12.38 -20.81
N ASP A 151 30.83 -13.34 -21.74
CA ASP A 151 29.66 -13.82 -22.49
C ASP A 151 28.57 -14.34 -21.54
N ILE A 152 28.96 -15.03 -20.46
CA ILE A 152 28.04 -15.54 -19.43
C ILE A 152 27.34 -14.38 -18.70
N LYS A 153 28.10 -13.36 -18.30
CA LYS A 153 27.56 -12.20 -17.56
C LYS A 153 26.53 -11.44 -18.40
N ILE A 154 26.79 -11.31 -19.69
CA ILE A 154 25.92 -10.57 -20.63
C ILE A 154 24.66 -11.35 -20.94
N LEU A 155 24.79 -12.64 -21.27
CA LEU A 155 23.64 -13.47 -21.58
C LEU A 155 22.72 -13.62 -20.36
N ARG A 156 23.26 -13.51 -19.13
CA ARG A 156 22.50 -13.41 -17.88
C ARG A 156 21.81 -12.05 -17.67
N ALA A 157 22.45 -10.96 -18.07
CA ALA A 157 21.79 -9.64 -18.04
C ALA A 157 20.61 -9.60 -19.02
N ILE A 158 20.81 -10.14 -20.22
CA ILE A 158 19.78 -10.28 -21.25
C ILE A 158 18.66 -11.22 -20.80
N SER A 159 18.97 -12.36 -20.18
CA SER A 159 17.94 -13.27 -19.67
C SER A 159 17.07 -12.62 -18.58
N THR A 160 17.66 -11.78 -17.74
CA THR A 160 16.93 -11.02 -16.71
C THR A 160 15.99 -9.99 -17.34
N GLN A 161 16.41 -9.34 -18.42
CA GLN A 161 15.58 -8.38 -19.14
C GLN A 161 14.41 -9.07 -19.88
N LEU A 162 14.70 -10.19 -20.55
CA LEU A 162 13.70 -11.03 -21.20
C LEU A 162 12.67 -11.59 -20.22
N ALA A 163 13.08 -11.95 -19.00
CA ALA A 163 12.20 -12.44 -17.95
C ALA A 163 11.05 -11.46 -17.64
N ASN A 164 11.37 -10.17 -17.54
CA ASN A 164 10.38 -9.12 -17.26
C ASN A 164 9.37 -8.97 -18.40
N THR A 165 9.84 -8.98 -19.66
CA THR A 165 8.98 -8.83 -20.84
C THR A 165 8.09 -10.05 -21.06
N ILE A 166 8.64 -11.26 -20.99
CA ILE A 166 7.91 -12.51 -21.25
C ILE A 166 6.79 -12.72 -20.24
N GLU A 167 7.00 -12.38 -18.97
CA GLU A 167 5.95 -12.51 -17.95
C GLU A 167 4.83 -11.48 -18.14
N MET A 168 5.18 -10.24 -18.48
CA MET A 168 4.19 -9.21 -18.83
C MET A 168 3.30 -9.70 -19.98
N THR A 169 3.88 -10.37 -21.00
CA THR A 169 3.12 -10.97 -22.09
C THR A 169 2.35 -12.24 -21.70
N ARG A 170 2.86 -13.11 -20.80
CA ARG A 170 2.08 -14.27 -20.32
C ARG A 170 0.82 -13.85 -19.57
N VAL A 171 0.89 -12.73 -18.84
CA VAL A 171 -0.29 -12.13 -18.20
C VAL A 171 -1.27 -11.60 -19.24
N ILE A 172 -0.81 -11.09 -20.39
CA ILE A 172 -1.65 -10.59 -21.50
C ILE A 172 -2.23 -11.75 -22.35
N LEU A 173 -1.44 -12.76 -22.72
CA LEU A 173 -1.89 -13.89 -23.56
C LEU A 173 -2.79 -14.88 -22.81
N SER A 174 -2.63 -15.01 -21.48
CA SER A 174 -3.59 -15.79 -20.65
C SER A 174 -4.97 -15.11 -20.56
N ILE A 175 -5.08 -13.86 -21.00
CA ILE A 175 -6.34 -13.15 -21.22
C ILE A 175 -6.88 -13.46 -22.64
N GLU A 176 -6.03 -13.53 -23.67
CA GLU A 176 -6.44 -13.73 -25.07
C GLU A 176 -6.76 -15.19 -25.47
N GLU A 177 -6.00 -16.20 -25.02
CA GLU A 177 -6.28 -17.61 -25.38
C GLU A 177 -7.61 -18.13 -24.77
N LYS A 178 -8.11 -17.47 -23.71
CA LYS A 178 -9.42 -17.76 -23.13
C LYS A 178 -10.59 -17.11 -23.87
N HIS A 179 -10.33 -16.26 -24.87
CA HIS A 179 -11.36 -15.67 -25.71
C HIS A 179 -11.69 -16.49 -26.97
N GLN A 180 -10.86 -17.47 -27.36
CA GLN A 180 -11.05 -18.23 -28.62
C GLN A 180 -11.66 -19.63 -28.50
N PHE A 181 -11.74 -20.22 -27.30
CA PHE A 181 -12.52 -21.44 -27.08
C PHE A 181 -13.76 -21.13 -26.25
N GLY A 182 -14.89 -20.99 -26.94
CA GLY A 182 -16.21 -21.04 -26.32
C GLY A 182 -16.43 -22.39 -25.64
N GLN A 183 -16.20 -22.44 -24.33
CA GLN A 183 -16.81 -23.41 -23.44
C GLN A 183 -17.23 -22.69 -22.15
N GLU A 184 -18.47 -22.20 -22.16
CA GLU A 184 -19.18 -21.89 -20.94
C GLU A 184 -19.30 -23.17 -20.07
N THR A 185 -19.18 -23.01 -18.75
CA THR A 185 -19.73 -23.85 -17.64
C THR A 185 -18.88 -24.83 -16.82
N ALA A 186 -17.59 -25.09 -17.04
CA ALA A 186 -16.90 -26.14 -16.25
C ALA A 186 -16.10 -25.70 -14.98
N ALA A 187 -15.52 -24.50 -14.92
CA ALA A 187 -14.43 -24.23 -13.97
C ALA A 187 -14.81 -23.61 -12.59
N VAL A 188 -16.08 -23.21 -12.36
CA VAL A 188 -16.45 -22.45 -11.13
C VAL A 188 -16.85 -23.35 -9.94
N LYS A 189 -16.83 -24.68 -10.08
CA LYS A 189 -17.38 -25.59 -9.04
C LYS A 189 -16.50 -25.79 -7.78
N ASP A 190 -15.23 -25.39 -7.79
CA ASP A 190 -14.29 -25.76 -6.71
C ASP A 190 -13.91 -24.64 -5.73
N LEU A 191 -14.35 -23.39 -5.96
CA LEU A 191 -14.10 -22.30 -5.02
C LEU A 191 -15.11 -22.38 -3.86
N LYS A 192 -14.74 -23.06 -2.76
CA LYS A 192 -15.52 -23.05 -1.51
C LYS A 192 -14.96 -22.09 -0.46
N PHE A 193 -13.64 -21.95 -0.42
CA PHE A 193 -12.93 -21.17 0.58
C PHE A 193 -11.67 -20.57 -0.02
N ILE A 194 -11.43 -19.29 0.27
CA ILE A 194 -10.29 -18.52 -0.23
C ILE A 194 -9.73 -17.72 0.94
N LYS A 195 -8.42 -17.82 1.12
CA LYS A 195 -7.68 -16.99 2.09
C LYS A 195 -7.10 -15.78 1.36
N GLY A 196 -7.22 -14.61 1.98
CA GLY A 196 -6.70 -13.36 1.43
C GLY A 196 -6.00 -12.51 2.49
N LYS A 197 -5.43 -11.40 2.05
CA LYS A 197 -4.87 -10.37 2.93
C LYS A 197 -5.98 -9.39 3.33
N VAL A 198 -6.05 -9.06 4.60
CA VAL A 198 -6.99 -8.04 5.11
C VAL A 198 -6.52 -6.65 4.70
N GLY A 199 -7.38 -5.89 4.01
CA GLY A 199 -7.18 -4.46 3.79
C GLY A 199 -7.97 -3.60 4.78
N SER A 200 -9.20 -4.00 5.10
CA SER A 200 -10.02 -3.35 6.14
C SER A 200 -10.83 -4.40 6.90
N ALA A 201 -10.71 -4.38 8.23
CA ALA A 201 -11.34 -5.38 9.09
C ALA A 201 -12.86 -5.23 9.16
N GLY A 202 -13.55 -6.37 9.16
CA GLY A 202 -15.00 -6.41 9.34
C GLY A 202 -15.62 -7.69 8.79
N LEU A 203 -16.94 -7.79 8.93
CA LEU A 203 -17.71 -8.96 8.56
C LEU A 203 -18.75 -8.54 7.52
N ALA A 204 -18.86 -9.30 6.43
CA ALA A 204 -19.86 -9.06 5.38
C ALA A 204 -20.44 -10.37 4.88
N PHE A 205 -21.76 -10.40 4.64
CA PHE A 205 -22.43 -11.49 3.97
C PHE A 205 -23.45 -10.91 2.99
N ALA A 206 -23.25 -11.17 1.70
CA ALA A 206 -24.11 -10.63 0.65
C ALA A 206 -23.91 -11.35 -0.70
N GLU A 207 -24.76 -11.05 -1.68
CA GLU A 207 -24.53 -11.46 -3.06
C GLU A 207 -23.32 -10.71 -3.67
N ALA A 208 -22.56 -11.41 -4.49
CA ALA A 208 -21.41 -10.86 -5.20
C ALA A 208 -21.84 -10.13 -6.48
N VAL A 209 -21.19 -8.99 -6.74
CA VAL A 209 -21.21 -8.30 -8.03
C VAL A 209 -19.78 -8.07 -8.50
N VAL A 210 -19.49 -8.42 -9.74
CA VAL A 210 -18.17 -8.19 -10.34
C VAL A 210 -18.20 -6.87 -11.08
N LEU A 211 -17.41 -5.90 -10.61
CA LEU A 211 -17.12 -4.69 -11.37
C LEU A 211 -16.05 -5.03 -12.40
N ARG A 212 -16.50 -5.22 -13.64
CA ARG A 212 -15.61 -5.37 -14.79
C ARG A 212 -15.25 -3.97 -15.25
N HIS A 213 -14.05 -3.54 -14.87
CA HIS A 213 -13.36 -2.47 -15.55
C HIS A 213 -13.04 -2.96 -16.96
N GLU A 214 -13.93 -2.73 -17.92
CA GLU A 214 -13.58 -2.73 -19.34
C GLU A 214 -12.79 -1.43 -19.63
N SER A 215 -11.66 -1.25 -18.92
CA SER A 215 -11.06 0.07 -18.75
C SER A 215 -9.97 0.34 -19.77
N GLY A 216 -10.33 1.15 -20.75
CA GLY A 216 -9.44 2.06 -21.44
C GLY A 216 -10.25 3.07 -22.26
N LEU A 217 -9.85 4.34 -22.26
CA LEU A 217 -10.32 5.35 -23.24
C LEU A 217 -10.20 4.81 -24.69
N GLN A 218 -9.22 3.92 -24.91
CA GLN A 218 -8.97 3.16 -26.14
C GLN A 218 -10.15 2.27 -26.56
N LEU A 219 -10.86 1.62 -25.63
CA LEU A 219 -12.00 0.77 -25.99
C LEU A 219 -13.17 1.65 -26.45
N TYR A 220 -13.45 2.75 -25.75
CA TYR A 220 -14.45 3.75 -26.16
C TYR A 220 -14.17 4.33 -27.56
N LYS A 221 -12.91 4.36 -27.99
CA LYS A 221 -12.49 4.75 -29.35
C LYS A 221 -12.80 3.67 -30.41
N GLN A 222 -12.82 2.39 -30.01
CA GLN A 222 -13.00 1.24 -30.91
C GLN A 222 -14.46 0.73 -30.98
N THR A 223 -15.22 0.81 -29.90
CA THR A 223 -16.57 0.22 -29.79
C THR A 223 -17.72 1.19 -30.07
N MET A 224 -17.48 2.50 -30.16
CA MET A 224 -18.57 3.48 -30.14
C MET A 224 -18.81 4.17 -31.50
N PRO A 225 -20.04 4.18 -32.02
CA PRO A 225 -20.38 4.85 -33.28
C PRO A 225 -20.25 6.37 -33.16
N SER A 226 -19.73 7.01 -34.21
CA SER A 226 -19.40 8.45 -34.27
C SER A 226 -20.61 9.40 -34.34
N GLN A 227 -21.85 8.91 -34.16
CA GLN A 227 -23.06 9.66 -34.50
C GLN A 227 -23.93 10.02 -33.29
N GLY A 228 -24.33 11.29 -33.21
CA GLY A 228 -25.56 11.73 -32.53
C GLY A 228 -25.39 12.84 -31.48
N HIS A 229 -24.24 12.97 -30.84
CA HIS A 229 -24.09 13.92 -29.75
C HIS A 229 -23.81 15.34 -30.24
N THR A 230 -24.64 16.27 -29.78
CA THR A 230 -24.55 17.70 -30.08
C THR A 230 -23.65 18.41 -29.07
N ARG A 231 -23.28 19.67 -29.37
CA ARG A 231 -22.59 20.55 -28.41
C ARG A 231 -23.39 20.74 -27.12
N GLU A 232 -24.73 20.70 -27.20
CA GLU A 232 -25.60 20.81 -26.03
C GLU A 232 -25.49 19.57 -25.14
N ASP A 233 -25.34 18.39 -25.72
CA ASP A 233 -25.12 17.14 -24.97
C ASP A 233 -23.76 17.15 -24.24
N PHE A 234 -22.72 17.72 -24.87
CA PHE A 234 -21.43 17.95 -24.24
C PHE A 234 -21.54 18.85 -23.01
N HIS A 235 -22.17 20.02 -23.13
CA HIS A 235 -22.35 20.91 -21.99
C HIS A 235 -23.18 20.27 -20.87
N ARG A 236 -24.19 19.46 -21.23
CA ARG A 236 -24.96 18.69 -20.26
C ARG A 236 -24.09 17.67 -19.52
N ALA A 237 -23.22 16.95 -20.23
CA ALA A 237 -22.30 15.99 -19.65
C ALA A 237 -21.30 16.64 -18.68
N VAL A 238 -20.77 17.82 -19.02
CA VAL A 238 -19.89 18.61 -18.16
C VAL A 238 -20.62 19.03 -16.87
N GLN A 239 -21.82 19.59 -16.98
CA GLN A 239 -22.62 20.00 -15.82
C GLN A 239 -23.02 18.82 -14.92
N LEU A 240 -23.36 17.67 -15.52
CA LEU A 240 -23.67 16.45 -14.76
C LEU A 240 -22.44 15.94 -14.01
N THR A 241 -21.28 15.92 -14.67
CA THR A 241 -20.00 15.53 -14.05
C THR A 241 -19.67 16.46 -12.88
N GLU A 242 -19.80 17.77 -13.05
CA GLU A 242 -19.57 18.75 -11.99
C GLU A 242 -20.48 18.52 -10.77
N ARG A 243 -21.80 18.39 -10.99
CA ARG A 243 -22.76 18.12 -9.91
C ARG A 243 -22.51 16.78 -9.21
N GLN A 244 -22.09 15.76 -9.95
CA GLN A 244 -21.73 14.46 -9.37
C GLN A 244 -20.51 14.59 -8.46
N LEU A 245 -19.43 15.27 -8.91
CA LEU A 245 -18.23 15.49 -8.10
C LEU A 245 -18.53 16.32 -6.85
N GLU A 246 -19.31 17.41 -6.98
CA GLU A 246 -19.74 18.22 -5.83
C GLU A 246 -20.66 17.42 -4.88
N GLY A 247 -21.54 16.58 -5.41
CA GLY A 247 -22.41 15.70 -4.62
C GLY A 247 -21.62 14.66 -3.84
N PHE A 248 -20.63 14.02 -4.47
CA PHE A 248 -19.71 13.12 -3.79
C PHE A 248 -18.91 13.84 -2.72
N GLN A 249 -18.36 15.02 -3.03
CA GLN A 249 -17.65 15.84 -2.05
C GLN A 249 -18.52 16.08 -0.80
N ARG A 250 -19.77 16.53 -0.94
CA ARG A 250 -20.67 16.78 0.20
C ARG A 250 -21.01 15.51 0.99
N GLN A 251 -21.33 14.40 0.30
CA GLN A 251 -21.64 13.13 0.98
C GLN A 251 -20.46 12.58 1.78
N ILE A 252 -19.25 12.81 1.30
CA ILE A 252 -18.03 12.35 1.95
C ILE A 252 -17.61 13.35 3.02
N GLU A 253 -17.86 14.66 2.89
CA GLU A 253 -17.66 15.63 3.97
C GLU A 253 -18.41 15.22 5.26
N GLU A 254 -19.57 14.58 5.13
CA GLU A 254 -20.31 14.03 6.26
C GLU A 254 -19.68 12.78 6.90
N LYS A 255 -18.91 11.97 6.14
CA LYS A 255 -18.35 10.67 6.60
C LYS A 255 -16.82 10.67 6.79
N LEU A 256 -16.08 11.36 5.94
CA LEU A 256 -14.62 11.50 5.84
C LEU A 256 -14.22 12.90 5.34
N SER A 257 -14.27 13.90 6.22
CA SER A 257 -14.10 15.32 5.90
C SER A 257 -12.70 15.76 5.42
N ASP A 258 -11.66 14.91 5.55
CA ASP A 258 -10.31 15.19 5.03
C ASP A 258 -10.14 14.77 3.57
N VAL A 259 -10.61 13.57 3.22
CA VAL A 259 -10.42 12.97 1.89
C VAL A 259 -11.31 13.67 0.86
N ALA A 260 -12.56 13.96 1.24
CA ALA A 260 -13.56 14.62 0.40
C ALA A 260 -13.09 15.98 -0.11
N SER A 261 -12.48 16.76 0.80
CA SER A 261 -12.06 18.13 0.56
C SER A 261 -10.81 18.22 -0.31
N LEU A 262 -10.14 17.11 -0.62
CA LEU A 262 -8.81 17.11 -1.25
C LEU A 262 -8.79 16.37 -2.59
N ILE A 263 -9.42 15.20 -2.69
CA ILE A 263 -9.48 14.44 -3.97
C ILE A 263 -10.41 15.15 -4.97
N PHE A 264 -11.64 15.44 -4.54
CA PHE A 264 -12.63 16.06 -5.43
C PHE A 264 -12.33 17.51 -5.71
N THR A 265 -11.73 18.25 -4.78
CA THR A 265 -11.37 19.65 -5.02
C THR A 265 -10.41 19.78 -6.20
N ALA A 266 -9.40 18.91 -6.32
CA ALA A 266 -8.49 18.92 -7.46
C ALA A 266 -9.24 18.60 -8.77
N GLN A 267 -10.08 17.56 -8.78
CA GLN A 267 -10.86 17.19 -9.97
C GLN A 267 -11.87 18.27 -10.37
N ILE A 268 -12.51 18.92 -9.40
CA ILE A 268 -13.45 20.03 -9.59
C ILE A 268 -12.70 21.26 -10.10
N LEU A 269 -11.52 21.58 -9.57
CA LEU A 269 -10.69 22.69 -10.06
C LEU A 269 -10.22 22.45 -11.51
N MET A 270 -9.85 21.21 -11.85
CA MET A 270 -9.51 20.83 -13.23
C MET A 270 -10.70 20.92 -14.17
N LEU A 271 -11.88 20.45 -13.75
CA LEU A 271 -13.10 20.55 -14.55
C LEU A 271 -13.57 22.01 -14.73
N LYS A 272 -13.34 22.87 -13.71
CA LYS A 272 -13.61 24.31 -13.76
C LYS A 272 -12.52 25.11 -14.47
N ASP A 273 -11.38 24.50 -14.82
CA ASP A 273 -10.35 25.14 -15.62
C ASP A 273 -10.88 25.38 -17.03
N LYS A 274 -11.01 26.66 -17.35
CA LYS A 274 -11.54 27.11 -18.64
C LYS A 274 -10.73 26.57 -19.81
N SER A 275 -9.40 26.43 -19.66
CA SER A 275 -8.52 25.94 -20.72
C SER A 275 -8.79 24.47 -21.11
N PHE A 276 -9.18 23.66 -20.14
CA PHE A 276 -9.46 22.24 -20.33
C PHE A 276 -10.75 22.01 -21.14
N ILE A 277 -11.82 22.72 -20.76
CA ILE A 277 -13.11 22.64 -21.46
C ILE A 277 -13.07 23.37 -22.81
N ASP A 278 -12.48 24.57 -22.87
CA ASP A 278 -12.36 25.35 -24.12
C ASP A 278 -11.61 24.55 -25.21
N SER A 279 -10.59 23.78 -24.82
CA SER A 279 -9.84 22.91 -25.76
C SER A 279 -10.74 21.85 -26.41
N MET A 280 -11.67 21.25 -25.66
CA MET A 280 -12.64 20.29 -26.19
C MET A 280 -13.64 21.00 -27.10
N GLU A 281 -14.10 22.18 -26.69
CA GLU A 281 -15.10 22.96 -27.40
C GLU A 281 -14.59 23.47 -28.76
N ILE A 282 -13.33 23.88 -28.85
CA ILE A 282 -12.68 24.28 -30.11
C ILE A 282 -12.69 23.11 -31.12
N LEU A 283 -12.38 21.90 -30.67
CA LEU A 283 -12.38 20.71 -31.54
C LEU A 283 -13.78 20.35 -32.00
N ILE A 284 -14.78 20.47 -31.12
CA ILE A 284 -16.20 20.25 -31.46
C ILE A 284 -16.67 21.29 -32.49
N GLN A 285 -16.32 22.56 -32.32
CA GLN A 285 -16.61 23.61 -33.31
C GLN A 285 -15.89 23.36 -34.64
N GLY A 286 -14.70 22.76 -34.61
CA GLY A 286 -13.95 22.30 -35.79
C GLY A 286 -14.55 21.10 -36.52
N GLY A 287 -15.71 20.59 -36.08
CA GLY A 287 -16.42 19.49 -36.74
C GLY A 287 -16.12 18.09 -36.17
N MET A 288 -15.36 18.00 -35.07
CA MET A 288 -15.13 16.74 -34.37
C MET A 288 -16.35 16.36 -33.52
N SER A 289 -16.66 15.06 -33.41
CA SER A 289 -17.73 14.62 -32.50
C SER A 289 -17.32 14.86 -31.03
N PRO A 290 -18.27 15.17 -30.12
CA PRO A 290 -17.96 15.40 -28.71
C PRO A 290 -17.21 14.24 -28.02
N SER A 291 -17.55 12.99 -28.33
CA SER A 291 -16.87 11.82 -27.75
C SER A 291 -15.40 11.74 -28.18
N THR A 292 -15.11 11.99 -29.46
CA THR A 292 -13.75 11.99 -29.98
C THR A 292 -12.95 13.20 -29.46
N ALA A 293 -13.58 14.36 -29.34
CA ALA A 293 -12.95 15.55 -28.77
C ALA A 293 -12.55 15.35 -27.30
N ILE A 294 -13.42 14.75 -26.47
CA ILE A 294 -13.11 14.41 -25.08
C ILE A 294 -11.92 13.45 -25.02
N ILE A 295 -11.97 12.32 -25.74
CA ILE A 295 -10.88 11.33 -25.74
C ILE A 295 -9.56 11.99 -26.16
N HIS A 296 -9.57 12.79 -27.22
CA HIS A 296 -8.37 13.42 -27.76
C HIS A 296 -7.73 14.40 -26.78
N VAL A 297 -8.52 15.29 -26.16
CA VAL A 297 -8.01 16.27 -25.19
C VAL A 297 -7.52 15.56 -23.92
N VAL A 298 -8.26 14.57 -23.43
CA VAL A 298 -7.87 13.75 -22.28
C VAL A 298 -6.53 13.05 -22.54
N GLU A 299 -6.35 12.41 -23.71
CA GLU A 299 -5.08 11.79 -24.11
C GLU A 299 -3.92 12.81 -24.14
N ILE A 300 -4.15 14.03 -24.65
CA ILE A 300 -3.13 15.10 -24.66
C ILE A 300 -2.74 15.49 -23.24
N TYR A 301 -3.70 15.73 -22.35
CA TYR A 301 -3.42 16.13 -20.97
C TYR A 301 -2.77 14.98 -20.19
N MET A 302 -3.24 13.73 -20.37
CA MET A 302 -2.60 12.55 -19.80
C MET A 302 -1.13 12.44 -20.22
N LYS A 303 -0.83 12.65 -21.51
CA LYS A 303 0.55 12.62 -22.02
C LYS A 303 1.38 13.77 -21.47
N LYS A 304 0.85 15.01 -21.44
CA LYS A 304 1.51 16.16 -20.83
C LYS A 304 1.85 15.91 -19.37
N PHE A 305 0.93 15.32 -18.61
CA PHE A 305 1.15 14.97 -17.21
C PHE A 305 2.15 13.82 -17.04
N ALA A 306 2.08 12.80 -17.91
CA ALA A 306 3.01 11.66 -17.90
C ALA A 306 4.45 12.05 -18.26
N ASP A 307 4.64 13.02 -19.16
CA ASP A 307 5.95 13.52 -19.60
C ASP A 307 6.63 14.44 -18.57
N ILE A 308 5.92 14.84 -17.50
CA ILE A 308 6.48 15.68 -16.45
C ILE A 308 7.38 14.83 -15.52
N PRO A 309 8.61 15.28 -15.20
CA PRO A 309 9.53 14.56 -14.31
C PRO A 309 9.03 14.41 -12.87
N ASP A 310 8.09 15.26 -12.46
CA ASP A 310 7.46 15.25 -11.14
C ASP A 310 6.43 14.11 -11.02
N ALA A 311 6.59 13.26 -10.00
CA ALA A 311 5.67 12.15 -9.72
C ALA A 311 4.24 12.63 -9.37
N TYR A 312 4.10 13.78 -8.72
CA TYR A 312 2.81 14.41 -8.41
C TYR A 312 2.01 14.70 -9.68
N LEU A 313 2.69 15.34 -10.63
CA LEU A 313 2.09 15.77 -11.88
C LEU A 313 1.84 14.57 -12.79
N ARG A 314 2.64 13.50 -12.72
CA ARG A 314 2.31 12.23 -13.40
C ARG A 314 1.05 11.59 -12.86
N GLU A 315 0.84 11.53 -11.54
CA GLU A 315 -0.39 10.96 -10.98
C GLU A 315 -1.65 11.74 -11.38
N LYS A 316 -1.52 13.04 -11.75
CA LYS A 316 -2.63 13.81 -12.36
C LYS A 316 -3.12 13.24 -13.69
N SER A 317 -2.34 12.39 -14.37
CA SER A 317 -2.84 11.67 -15.54
C SER A 317 -4.04 10.78 -15.17
N HIS A 318 -4.05 10.17 -13.97
CA HIS A 318 -5.16 9.34 -13.52
C HIS A 318 -6.39 10.17 -13.13
N ASP A 319 -6.19 11.35 -12.51
CA ASP A 319 -7.29 12.29 -12.23
C ASP A 319 -7.95 12.77 -13.53
N VAL A 320 -7.14 13.12 -14.54
CA VAL A 320 -7.61 13.50 -15.88
C VAL A 320 -8.31 12.33 -16.58
N GLN A 321 -7.79 11.11 -16.43
CA GLN A 321 -8.40 9.90 -16.96
C GLN A 321 -9.78 9.63 -16.34
N ASP A 322 -9.91 9.75 -15.01
CA ASP A 322 -11.18 9.60 -14.28
C ASP A 322 -12.21 10.64 -14.75
N ILE A 323 -11.82 11.92 -14.85
CA ILE A 323 -12.67 12.97 -15.42
C ILE A 323 -13.09 12.64 -16.85
N GLY A 324 -12.16 12.17 -17.69
CA GLY A 324 -12.42 11.81 -19.08
C GLY A 324 -13.42 10.67 -19.23
N ILE A 325 -13.27 9.60 -18.44
CA ILE A 325 -14.20 8.47 -18.42
C ILE A 325 -15.59 8.95 -18.00
N ARG A 326 -15.69 9.77 -16.94
CA ARG A 326 -16.98 10.32 -16.46
C ARG A 326 -17.67 11.21 -17.48
N LEU A 327 -16.91 12.07 -18.17
CA LEU A 327 -17.46 12.92 -19.23
C LEU A 327 -18.04 12.08 -20.37
N ILE A 328 -17.35 11.00 -20.76
CA ILE A 328 -17.82 10.04 -21.75
C ILE A 328 -19.08 9.34 -21.25
N GLU A 329 -19.08 8.77 -20.04
CA GLU A 329 -20.24 8.09 -19.46
C GLU A 329 -21.48 9.01 -19.39
N ASN A 330 -21.29 10.26 -18.97
CA ASN A 330 -22.36 11.25 -18.89
C ASN A 330 -22.81 11.78 -20.26
N LEU A 331 -21.94 11.77 -21.28
CA LEU A 331 -22.27 12.16 -22.66
C LEU A 331 -23.21 11.14 -23.32
N PHE A 332 -22.93 9.85 -23.12
CA PHE A 332 -23.71 8.78 -23.75
C PHE A 332 -25.06 8.51 -23.07
N GLY A 333 -25.30 9.03 -21.86
CA GLY A 333 -26.59 8.96 -21.19
C GLY A 333 -27.04 7.51 -20.91
N ASP A 334 -26.46 6.90 -19.88
CA ASP A 334 -26.90 5.68 -19.19
C ASP A 334 -27.71 4.64 -20.00
N HIS A 335 -27.02 3.81 -20.80
CA HIS A 335 -27.50 2.51 -21.29
C HIS A 335 -26.49 1.38 -21.06
N GLN A 336 -25.86 1.37 -19.89
CA GLN A 336 -25.55 0.10 -19.25
C GLN A 336 -26.18 0.18 -17.86
N LYS A 337 -27.25 -0.59 -17.63
CA LYS A 337 -27.77 -0.87 -16.30
C LYS A 337 -26.58 -1.21 -15.41
N THR A 338 -26.05 -0.22 -14.69
CA THR A 338 -24.97 -0.47 -13.74
C THR A 338 -25.66 -1.29 -12.67
N GLU A 339 -25.37 -2.59 -12.60
CA GLU A 339 -26.00 -3.45 -11.61
C GLU A 339 -25.81 -2.78 -10.24
N THR A 340 -26.92 -2.46 -9.58
CA THR A 340 -26.89 -1.76 -8.30
C THR A 340 -25.98 -2.55 -7.36
N CYS A 341 -24.93 -1.91 -6.84
CA CYS A 341 -23.99 -2.50 -5.88
C CYS A 341 -24.50 -2.39 -4.44
N GLN A 342 -25.74 -1.91 -4.27
CA GLN A 342 -26.38 -1.73 -2.99
C GLN A 342 -26.57 -3.07 -2.28
N GLU A 343 -26.12 -3.11 -1.02
CA GLU A 343 -26.14 -4.30 -0.18
C GLU A 343 -25.46 -5.54 -0.78
N LYS A 344 -24.48 -5.36 -1.66
CA LYS A 344 -23.70 -6.45 -2.27
C LYS A 344 -22.25 -6.46 -1.80
N ILE A 345 -21.53 -7.54 -2.10
CA ILE A 345 -20.07 -7.61 -2.01
C ILE A 345 -19.52 -7.37 -3.41
N VAL A 346 -18.67 -6.36 -3.54
CA VAL A 346 -18.10 -5.95 -4.82
C VAL A 346 -16.76 -6.65 -5.03
N ILE A 347 -16.57 -7.23 -6.21
CA ILE A 347 -15.30 -7.83 -6.63
C ILE A 347 -14.77 -7.01 -7.79
N ALA A 348 -13.56 -6.48 -7.68
CA ALA A 348 -12.92 -5.68 -8.71
C ALA A 348 -11.43 -6.04 -8.84
N ARG A 349 -10.84 -5.80 -10.02
CA ARG A 349 -9.38 -5.90 -10.18
C ARG A 349 -8.72 -4.75 -9.46
N GLU A 350 -9.05 -3.55 -9.89
CA GLU A 350 -8.60 -2.30 -9.30
C GLU A 350 -9.82 -1.44 -9.02
N LEU A 351 -9.67 -0.45 -8.15
CA LEU A 351 -10.68 0.57 -7.91
C LEU A 351 -9.99 1.92 -7.77
N PHE A 352 -10.58 2.95 -8.33
CA PHE A 352 -10.21 4.32 -8.03
C PHE A 352 -10.77 4.75 -6.66
N PRO A 353 -10.13 5.69 -5.94
CA PRO A 353 -10.65 6.22 -4.69
C PRO A 353 -12.11 6.70 -4.78
N SER A 354 -12.49 7.34 -5.89
CA SER A 354 -13.85 7.82 -6.13
C SER A 354 -14.90 6.70 -6.20
N GLU A 355 -14.50 5.50 -6.61
CA GLU A 355 -15.40 4.36 -6.74
C GLU A 355 -15.69 3.71 -5.41
N ILE A 356 -14.69 3.58 -4.53
CA ILE A 356 -14.92 3.14 -3.14
C ILE A 356 -15.97 4.04 -2.46
N LEU A 357 -15.98 5.32 -2.80
CA LEU A 357 -16.93 6.29 -2.26
C LEU A 357 -18.32 6.15 -2.88
N LYS A 358 -18.42 5.94 -4.20
CA LYS A 358 -19.68 5.57 -4.87
C LYS A 358 -20.27 4.30 -4.22
N LEU A 359 -19.45 3.29 -3.98
CA LEU A 359 -19.84 2.06 -3.30
C LEU A 359 -20.30 2.30 -1.85
N SER A 360 -19.62 3.19 -1.12
CA SER A 360 -20.04 3.61 0.22
C SER A 360 -21.42 4.30 0.22
N SER A 361 -21.68 5.18 -0.77
CA SER A 361 -22.98 5.85 -0.91
C SER A 361 -24.11 4.86 -1.20
N GLN A 362 -23.80 3.79 -1.92
CA GLN A 362 -24.73 2.70 -2.22
C GLN A 362 -24.86 1.69 -1.06
N ASN A 363 -24.17 1.89 0.06
CA ASN A 363 -24.23 0.99 1.21
C ASN A 363 -23.78 -0.45 0.86
N VAL A 364 -22.65 -0.56 0.16
CA VAL A 364 -21.98 -1.83 -0.12
C VAL A 364 -21.67 -2.58 1.19
N LYS A 365 -21.80 -3.91 1.20
CA LYS A 365 -21.49 -4.73 2.39
C LYS A 365 -19.99 -5.00 2.54
N GLY A 366 -19.25 -5.01 1.44
CA GLY A 366 -17.81 -5.28 1.45
C GLY A 366 -17.17 -5.28 0.07
N ILE A 367 -15.85 -5.23 0.03
CA ILE A 367 -15.05 -5.12 -1.20
C ILE A 367 -13.97 -6.21 -1.24
N ILE A 368 -13.81 -6.86 -2.39
CA ILE A 368 -12.73 -7.79 -2.69
C ILE A 368 -11.95 -7.23 -3.88
N LEU A 369 -10.67 -6.95 -3.67
CA LEU A 369 -9.74 -6.48 -4.71
C LEU A 369 -8.82 -7.60 -5.15
N LEU A 370 -8.57 -7.70 -6.46
CA LEU A 370 -7.66 -8.68 -7.03
C LEU A 370 -6.29 -8.07 -7.29
N SER A 371 -5.24 -8.77 -6.93
CA SER A 371 -3.87 -8.27 -6.86
C SER A 371 -3.41 -7.49 -8.12
N GLY A 372 -3.27 -6.17 -7.96
CA GLY A 372 -2.61 -5.22 -8.86
C GLY A 372 -2.05 -4.09 -8.00
N GLY A 373 -0.84 -4.26 -7.46
CA GLY A 373 -0.21 -3.32 -6.52
C GLY A 373 -0.93 -3.20 -5.17
N VAL A 374 -0.20 -3.36 -4.07
CA VAL A 374 -0.75 -3.05 -2.74
C VAL A 374 -0.90 -1.53 -2.64
N SER A 375 -2.03 -0.97 -3.07
CA SER A 375 -2.34 0.42 -2.76
C SER A 375 -2.83 0.47 -1.31
N SER A 376 -1.89 0.65 -0.39
CA SER A 376 -2.12 0.94 1.03
C SER A 376 -3.26 1.96 1.22
N HIS A 377 -3.39 2.92 0.30
CA HIS A 377 -4.41 3.97 0.26
C HIS A 377 -5.87 3.45 0.20
N LEU A 378 -6.21 2.46 -0.64
CA LEU A 378 -7.59 1.93 -0.72
C LEU A 378 -7.99 1.17 0.54
N SER A 379 -7.03 0.45 1.14
CA SER A 379 -7.21 -0.26 2.42
C SER A 379 -7.49 0.72 3.56
N ILE A 380 -6.74 1.82 3.62
CA ILE A 380 -6.98 2.87 4.63
C ILE A 380 -8.32 3.57 4.38
N LEU A 381 -8.68 3.90 3.14
CA LEU A 381 -9.98 4.49 2.81
C LEU A 381 -11.15 3.58 3.23
N ALA A 382 -11.06 2.27 2.93
CA ALA A 382 -12.07 1.30 3.34
C ALA A 382 -12.17 1.19 4.87
N GLN A 383 -11.04 1.20 5.59
CA GLN A 383 -11.01 1.22 7.06
C GLN A 383 -11.69 2.46 7.63
N SER A 384 -11.41 3.62 7.03
CA SER A 384 -11.99 4.92 7.38
C SER A 384 -13.51 4.92 7.20
N LEU A 385 -13.99 4.34 6.09
CA LEU A 385 -15.41 4.20 5.75
C LEU A 385 -16.11 3.05 6.50
N GLN A 386 -15.37 2.27 7.29
CA GLN A 386 -15.85 1.04 7.95
C GLN A 386 -16.42 0.02 6.95
N ILE A 387 -15.87 -0.03 5.74
CA ILE A 387 -16.20 -1.02 4.72
C ILE A 387 -15.19 -2.16 4.84
N PRO A 388 -15.62 -3.41 5.07
CA PRO A 388 -14.72 -4.56 5.06
C PRO A 388 -14.06 -4.71 3.68
N LEU A 389 -12.74 -4.86 3.63
CA LEU A 389 -11.98 -4.98 2.39
C LEU A 389 -10.97 -6.12 2.47
N MET A 390 -10.98 -6.97 1.45
CA MET A 390 -10.07 -8.11 1.29
C MET A 390 -9.29 -7.99 -0.01
N ILE A 391 -8.01 -8.33 0.02
CA ILE A 391 -7.13 -8.42 -1.15
C ILE A 391 -6.85 -9.89 -1.41
N ILE A 392 -7.19 -10.38 -2.59
CA ILE A 392 -7.14 -11.80 -2.96
C ILE A 392 -6.43 -11.96 -4.31
N SER A 393 -5.52 -12.91 -4.43
CA SER A 393 -4.80 -13.18 -5.69
C SER A 393 -5.56 -14.10 -6.67
N GLU A 394 -6.73 -14.62 -6.26
CA GLU A 394 -7.52 -15.58 -7.03
C GLU A 394 -8.36 -14.90 -8.11
N SER A 395 -7.85 -14.88 -9.34
CA SER A 395 -8.50 -14.22 -10.49
C SER A 395 -9.85 -14.85 -10.90
N GLN A 396 -10.10 -16.10 -10.51
CA GLN A 396 -11.35 -16.81 -10.79
C GLN A 396 -12.58 -16.10 -10.20
N LEU A 397 -12.40 -15.27 -9.17
CA LEU A 397 -13.47 -14.47 -8.57
C LEU A 397 -14.17 -13.52 -9.57
N LEU A 398 -13.50 -13.11 -10.65
CA LEU A 398 -14.11 -12.28 -11.71
C LEU A 398 -15.08 -13.05 -12.62
N SER A 399 -14.98 -14.37 -12.61
CA SER A 399 -15.80 -15.28 -13.41
C SER A 399 -16.96 -15.87 -12.63
N LEU A 400 -17.18 -15.43 -11.38
CA LEU A 400 -18.28 -15.93 -10.56
C LEU A 400 -19.64 -15.65 -11.23
N PRO A 401 -20.56 -16.64 -11.22
CA PRO A 401 -21.94 -16.43 -11.62
C PRO A 401 -22.58 -15.29 -10.84
N ARG A 402 -23.46 -14.54 -11.50
CA ARG A 402 -24.26 -13.50 -10.85
C ARG A 402 -25.05 -14.10 -9.69
N LYS A 403 -25.27 -13.30 -8.64
CA LYS A 403 -26.01 -13.68 -7.41
C LYS A 403 -25.34 -14.78 -6.55
N THR A 404 -24.05 -15.06 -6.76
CA THR A 404 -23.28 -15.95 -5.89
C THR A 404 -23.19 -15.34 -4.49
N LYS A 405 -23.54 -16.11 -3.45
CA LYS A 405 -23.45 -15.61 -2.07
C LYS A 405 -22.02 -15.68 -1.57
N ILE A 406 -21.51 -14.60 -1.02
CA ILE A 406 -20.18 -14.54 -0.42
C ILE A 406 -20.29 -14.15 1.04
N LEU A 407 -19.55 -14.88 1.88
CA LEU A 407 -19.29 -14.50 3.25
C LEU A 407 -17.83 -14.13 3.37
N MET A 408 -17.58 -12.93 3.88
CA MET A 408 -16.26 -12.36 4.07
C MET A 408 -16.05 -12.09 5.56
N ASP A 409 -15.08 -12.80 6.14
CA ASP A 409 -14.50 -12.49 7.44
C ASP A 409 -13.15 -11.80 7.21
N ALA A 410 -13.20 -10.49 7.06
CA ALA A 410 -12.01 -9.65 6.89
C ALA A 410 -11.31 -9.38 8.23
N GLU A 411 -11.68 -10.02 9.34
CA GLU A 411 -10.89 -9.99 10.58
C GLU A 411 -9.85 -11.11 10.56
N GLN A 412 -10.24 -12.29 10.04
CA GLN A 412 -9.39 -13.47 9.95
C GLN A 412 -8.77 -13.67 8.55
N GLY A 413 -9.17 -12.86 7.58
CA GLY A 413 -8.68 -12.95 6.20
C GLY A 413 -9.33 -14.07 5.38
N ASN A 414 -10.59 -14.40 5.68
CA ASN A 414 -11.28 -15.57 5.15
C ASN A 414 -12.46 -15.15 4.26
N VAL A 415 -12.57 -15.76 3.08
CA VAL A 415 -13.71 -15.58 2.17
C VAL A 415 -14.29 -16.95 1.80
N TYR A 416 -15.60 -17.10 1.96
CA TYR A 416 -16.36 -18.30 1.62
C TYR A 416 -17.31 -17.98 0.47
N VAL A 417 -17.26 -18.81 -0.57
CA VAL A 417 -18.12 -18.70 -1.75
C VAL A 417 -19.20 -19.76 -1.65
N ASN A 418 -20.47 -19.35 -1.75
CA ASN A 418 -21.65 -20.17 -1.47
C ASN A 418 -21.54 -20.96 -0.14
N PRO A 419 -21.38 -20.27 1.01
CA PRO A 419 -21.22 -20.92 2.30
C PRO A 419 -22.43 -21.79 2.68
N SER A 420 -22.17 -22.87 3.42
CA SER A 420 -23.22 -23.72 3.98
C SER A 420 -24.00 -23.00 5.09
N GLN A 421 -25.20 -23.47 5.41
CA GLN A 421 -26.02 -22.85 6.47
C GLN A 421 -25.40 -22.92 7.87
N GLU A 422 -24.54 -23.91 8.13
CA GLU A 422 -23.79 -23.99 9.38
C GLU A 422 -22.82 -22.81 9.53
N ILE A 423 -22.10 -22.46 8.45
CA ILE A 423 -21.15 -21.33 8.44
C ILE A 423 -21.91 -20.00 8.59
N ILE A 424 -23.05 -19.86 7.91
CA ILE A 424 -23.90 -18.66 8.02
C ILE A 424 -24.41 -18.47 9.45
N SER A 425 -24.88 -19.54 10.11
CA SER A 425 -25.41 -19.48 11.48
C SER A 425 -24.36 -19.03 12.49
N ARG A 426 -23.14 -19.59 12.42
CA ARG A 426 -22.00 -19.18 13.27
C ARG A 426 -21.62 -17.72 13.05
N PHE A 427 -21.69 -17.24 11.81
CA PHE A 427 -21.40 -15.85 11.47
C PHE A 427 -22.45 -14.89 12.03
N GLU A 428 -23.74 -15.23 11.92
CA GLU A 428 -24.82 -14.40 12.49
C GLU A 428 -24.73 -14.27 14.01
N GLU A 429 -24.32 -15.33 14.72
CA GLU A 429 -24.09 -15.27 16.16
C GLU A 429 -22.97 -14.28 16.51
N LYS A 430 -21.86 -14.29 15.76
CA LYS A 430 -20.75 -13.35 15.92
C LYS A 430 -21.19 -11.90 15.66
N GLU A 431 -21.99 -11.66 14.62
CA GLU A 431 -22.62 -10.36 14.30
C GLU A 431 -23.57 -9.88 15.42
N ARG A 432 -24.42 -10.75 15.95
CA ARG A 432 -25.36 -10.40 17.04
C ARG A 432 -24.61 -10.02 18.32
N ALA A 433 -23.60 -10.80 18.71
CA ALA A 433 -22.75 -10.49 19.87
C ALA A 433 -22.09 -9.11 19.72
N ARG A 434 -21.57 -8.79 18.53
CA ARG A 434 -20.97 -7.48 18.22
C ARG A 434 -21.98 -6.34 18.32
N ARG A 435 -23.20 -6.51 17.80
CA ARG A 435 -24.26 -5.48 17.88
C ARG A 435 -24.70 -5.21 19.32
N ILE A 436 -24.74 -6.22 20.17
CA ILE A 436 -25.06 -6.08 21.60
C ILE A 436 -23.99 -5.23 22.29
N ILE A 437 -22.70 -5.50 22.03
CA ILE A 437 -21.57 -4.71 22.55
C ILE A 437 -21.63 -3.26 22.02
N LYS A 438 -21.95 -3.05 20.74
CA LYS A 438 -22.10 -1.72 20.13
C LYS A 438 -23.28 -0.94 20.72
N LYS A 439 -24.39 -1.61 21.09
CA LYS A 439 -25.54 -0.97 21.78
C LYS A 439 -25.24 -0.59 23.24
N GLN A 440 -24.30 -1.26 23.91
CA GLN A 440 -23.87 -0.89 25.27
C GLN A 440 -23.08 0.42 25.35
N HIS A 441 -22.73 1.05 24.22
CA HIS A 441 -22.00 2.32 24.15
C HIS A 441 -22.74 3.53 24.76
N ARG A 442 -24.00 3.41 25.19
CA ARG A 442 -24.74 4.49 25.87
C ARG A 442 -24.40 4.65 27.37
N ARG A 443 -23.54 3.82 27.96
CA ARG A 443 -23.19 3.84 29.40
C ARG A 443 -21.79 4.37 29.72
N VAL A 444 -21.18 5.18 28.84
CA VAL A 444 -19.83 5.72 29.06
C VAL A 444 -19.84 6.77 30.18
N SER A 445 -19.01 6.58 31.19
CA SER A 445 -18.75 7.59 32.23
C SER A 445 -17.82 8.67 31.69
N GLN A 446 -18.07 9.93 32.04
CA GLN A 446 -17.20 11.06 31.67
C GLN A 446 -15.86 11.05 32.43
N VAL A 447 -15.84 10.46 33.62
CA VAL A 447 -14.63 10.29 34.43
C VAL A 447 -14.41 8.81 34.67
N THR A 448 -13.20 8.33 34.38
CA THR A 448 -12.78 6.97 34.68
C THR A 448 -12.04 6.97 36.01
N LYS A 449 -12.50 6.12 36.94
CA LYS A 449 -11.87 5.91 38.24
C LYS A 449 -11.59 4.43 38.45
N THR A 450 -10.48 4.13 39.10
CA THR A 450 -10.17 2.79 39.64
C THR A 450 -11.09 2.46 40.82
N ARG A 451 -11.03 1.22 41.32
CA ARG A 451 -11.81 0.76 42.48
C ARG A 451 -11.50 1.58 43.74
N ASP A 452 -10.24 1.98 43.92
CA ASP A 452 -9.76 2.85 45.01
C ASP A 452 -10.01 4.35 44.76
N GLY A 453 -10.68 4.72 43.65
CA GLY A 453 -11.08 6.10 43.35
C GLY A 453 -10.04 6.93 42.62
N THR A 454 -8.86 6.40 42.31
CA THR A 454 -7.82 7.07 41.52
C THR A 454 -8.34 7.39 40.11
N VAL A 455 -8.23 8.66 39.69
CA VAL A 455 -8.71 9.12 38.38
C VAL A 455 -7.70 8.74 37.29
N ILE A 456 -8.20 8.14 36.21
CA ILE A 456 -7.43 7.81 35.00
C ILE A 456 -7.99 8.61 33.82
N ARG A 457 -7.13 9.34 33.11
CA ARG A 457 -7.50 10.09 31.90
C ARG A 457 -7.48 9.17 30.69
N LEU A 458 -8.63 8.99 30.05
CA LEU A 458 -8.75 8.25 28.79
C LEU A 458 -8.89 9.25 27.64
N MET A 459 -7.84 9.34 26.83
CA MET A 459 -7.75 10.19 25.66
C MET A 459 -8.01 9.35 24.39
N ALA A 460 -8.35 10.01 23.29
CA ALA A 460 -8.54 9.37 21.99
C ALA A 460 -7.26 9.47 21.13
N ASN A 461 -6.92 8.36 20.48
CA ASN A 461 -6.06 8.32 19.30
C ASN A 461 -6.93 8.55 18.07
N ILE A 462 -6.63 9.59 17.31
CA ILE A 462 -7.34 9.97 16.10
C ILE A 462 -6.40 9.78 14.92
N ASN A 463 -6.79 8.93 13.97
CA ASN A 463 -6.07 8.76 12.72
C ASN A 463 -6.70 9.61 11.61
N LEU A 464 -8.02 9.80 11.69
CA LEU A 464 -8.84 10.42 10.66
C LEU A 464 -9.89 11.31 11.33
N LEU A 465 -10.35 12.37 10.67
CA LEU A 465 -11.44 13.18 11.24
C LEU A 465 -12.73 12.38 11.52
N GLY A 466 -12.98 11.30 10.79
CA GLY A 466 -14.11 10.40 11.06
C GLY A 466 -14.10 9.79 12.46
N ASP A 467 -12.91 9.60 13.07
CA ASP A 467 -12.75 9.05 14.41
C ASP A 467 -13.25 10.03 15.50
N LEU A 468 -13.35 11.33 15.20
CA LEU A 468 -13.79 12.35 16.16
C LEU A 468 -15.23 12.09 16.64
N LYS A 469 -16.11 11.63 15.76
CA LYS A 469 -17.49 11.27 16.12
C LYS A 469 -17.49 10.15 17.17
N ASN A 470 -16.63 9.16 16.99
CA ASN A 470 -16.50 8.05 17.94
C ASN A 470 -15.83 8.51 19.24
N ALA A 471 -14.83 9.39 19.19
CA ALA A 471 -14.19 9.96 20.38
C ALA A 471 -15.17 10.76 21.24
N LEU A 472 -16.02 11.57 20.61
CA LEU A 472 -17.10 12.31 21.26
C LEU A 472 -18.16 11.36 21.85
N ALA A 473 -18.59 10.36 21.09
CA ALA A 473 -19.55 9.35 21.57
C ALA A 473 -19.01 8.54 22.75
N SER A 474 -17.71 8.24 22.75
CA SER A 474 -16.98 7.58 23.84
C SER A 474 -16.56 8.55 24.96
N LYS A 475 -16.98 9.81 24.94
CA LYS A 475 -16.67 10.84 25.95
C LYS A 475 -15.18 10.88 26.33
N ALA A 476 -14.30 10.80 25.33
CA ALA A 476 -12.86 10.91 25.55
C ALA A 476 -12.52 12.24 26.24
N ALA A 477 -11.55 12.22 27.15
CA ALA A 477 -11.11 13.40 27.90
C ALA A 477 -10.39 14.45 27.03
N GLY A 478 -9.98 14.04 25.83
CA GLY A 478 -9.29 14.85 24.82
C GLY A 478 -8.66 13.95 23.76
N ILE A 479 -7.81 14.53 22.93
CA ILE A 479 -7.07 13.80 21.88
C ILE A 479 -5.63 13.66 22.35
N GLY A 480 -5.22 12.45 22.71
CA GLY A 480 -3.87 12.19 23.23
C GLY A 480 -2.87 11.93 22.12
N LEU A 481 -3.36 11.61 20.92
CA LEU A 481 -2.56 11.50 19.70
C LEU A 481 -3.45 11.77 18.49
N TYR A 482 -3.20 12.86 17.77
CA TYR A 482 -3.65 13.05 16.40
C TYR A 482 -2.49 12.72 15.46
N ARG A 483 -2.68 11.69 14.63
CA ARG A 483 -1.74 11.22 13.63
C ARG A 483 -1.86 12.07 12.36
N THR A 484 -0.80 12.81 12.02
CA THR A 484 -0.83 13.78 10.91
C THR A 484 -0.46 13.18 9.56
N GLU A 485 -0.11 11.89 9.49
CA GLU A 485 0.49 11.30 8.29
C GLU A 485 -0.53 11.00 7.20
N PHE A 486 -1.80 10.79 7.55
CA PHE A 486 -2.80 10.33 6.58
C PHE A 486 -3.00 11.31 5.41
N PRO A 487 -3.14 12.64 5.62
CA PRO A 487 -3.16 13.61 4.52
C PRO A 487 -1.91 13.57 3.64
N PHE A 488 -0.75 13.18 4.17
CA PHE A 488 0.49 13.07 3.42
C PHE A 488 0.51 11.77 2.61
N ILE A 489 0.06 10.65 3.18
CA ILE A 489 0.07 9.35 2.51
C ILE A 489 -0.91 9.28 1.35
N VAL A 490 -2.13 9.81 1.48
CA VAL A 490 -3.17 9.66 0.43
C VAL A 490 -2.98 10.61 -0.75
N ARG A 491 -2.09 11.58 -0.61
CA ARG A 491 -1.81 12.53 -1.68
C ARG A 491 -0.71 12.02 -2.59
N SER A 492 -0.61 12.69 -3.72
CA SER A 492 0.47 12.58 -4.67
C SER A 492 1.57 13.61 -4.45
N ASP A 493 1.46 14.49 -3.43
CA ASP A 493 2.47 15.48 -3.01
C ASP A 493 2.22 15.96 -1.56
N PHE A 494 3.19 16.65 -0.96
CA PHE A 494 3.11 17.23 0.36
C PHE A 494 1.98 18.27 0.48
N PRO A 495 1.15 18.19 1.53
CA PRO A 495 0.09 19.17 1.75
C PRO A 495 0.64 20.55 2.10
N SER A 496 0.10 21.59 1.47
CA SER A 496 0.42 22.99 1.79
C SER A 496 -0.04 23.40 3.19
N GLU A 497 0.53 24.48 3.72
CA GLU A 497 0.12 25.05 5.01
C GLU A 497 -1.39 25.31 5.09
N GLU A 498 -1.98 25.94 4.08
CA GLU A 498 -3.42 26.27 4.02
C GLU A 498 -4.30 25.02 4.11
N GLU A 499 -3.94 23.96 3.39
CA GLU A 499 -4.70 22.71 3.39
C GLU A 499 -4.61 21.99 4.74
N GLN A 500 -3.41 22.01 5.35
CA GLN A 500 -3.21 21.46 6.69
C GLN A 500 -4.01 22.25 7.74
N VAL A 501 -4.07 23.59 7.64
CA VAL A 501 -4.88 24.43 8.54
C VAL A 501 -6.35 24.04 8.52
N VAL A 502 -6.92 23.78 7.34
CA VAL A 502 -8.34 23.37 7.20
C VAL A 502 -8.61 22.07 7.96
N ILE A 503 -7.70 21.10 7.86
CA ILE A 503 -7.83 19.80 8.54
C ILE A 503 -7.69 19.97 10.06
N TYR A 504 -6.63 20.64 10.50
CA TYR A 504 -6.33 20.80 11.93
C TYR A 504 -7.38 21.65 12.65
N LYS A 505 -7.97 22.66 11.99
CA LYS A 505 -9.10 23.43 12.54
C LYS A 505 -10.30 22.54 12.84
N LYS A 506 -10.66 21.62 11.94
CA LYS A 506 -11.75 20.68 12.17
C LYS A 506 -11.50 19.80 13.41
N VAL A 507 -10.25 19.39 13.65
CA VAL A 507 -9.87 18.65 14.88
C VAL A 507 -10.11 19.51 16.13
N VAL A 508 -9.65 20.76 16.10
CA VAL A 508 -9.74 21.72 17.21
C VAL A 508 -11.19 22.09 17.52
N GLU A 509 -11.98 22.39 16.49
CA GLU A 509 -13.39 22.78 16.61
C GLU A 509 -14.29 21.63 17.10
N ALA A 510 -13.93 20.38 16.80
CA ALA A 510 -14.71 19.22 17.22
C ALA A 510 -14.66 18.95 18.74
N MET A 511 -13.57 19.32 19.42
CA MET A 511 -13.41 19.13 20.86
C MET A 511 -13.02 20.45 21.55
N PRO A 512 -13.92 21.45 21.60
CA PRO A 512 -13.60 22.75 22.14
C PRO A 512 -13.24 22.63 23.62
N LYS A 513 -12.14 23.28 24.02
CA LYS A 513 -11.54 23.25 25.38
C LYS A 513 -10.85 21.93 25.78
N ALA A 514 -10.93 20.89 24.97
CA ALA A 514 -10.17 19.67 25.23
C ALA A 514 -8.70 19.87 24.88
N GLU A 515 -7.84 19.10 25.52
CA GLU A 515 -6.42 19.04 25.20
C GLU A 515 -6.20 18.16 23.96
N ILE A 516 -5.49 18.69 22.96
CA ILE A 516 -5.28 18.04 21.66
C ILE A 516 -3.79 17.94 21.38
N THR A 517 -3.26 16.72 21.32
CA THR A 517 -1.86 16.46 20.97
C THR A 517 -1.73 16.15 19.48
N PHE A 518 -1.14 17.07 18.72
CA PHE A 518 -0.69 16.82 17.36
C PHE A 518 0.68 16.15 17.39
N ARG A 519 0.82 15.01 16.72
CA ARG A 519 2.12 14.43 16.40
C ARG A 519 2.57 14.94 15.05
N THR A 520 3.78 15.48 14.96
CA THR A 520 4.35 15.91 13.67
C THR A 520 4.57 14.71 12.75
N LEU A 521 4.84 14.97 11.48
CA LEU A 521 4.92 13.95 10.44
C LEU A 521 5.83 12.77 10.82
N ASP A 522 5.26 11.56 10.84
CA ASP A 522 5.94 10.28 11.08
C ASP A 522 5.83 9.37 9.85
N ILE A 523 6.54 9.73 8.78
CA ILE A 523 6.67 8.97 7.53
C ILE A 523 7.98 8.18 7.50
N GLY A 524 8.05 7.13 6.68
CA GLY A 524 9.15 6.17 6.62
C GLY A 524 8.82 4.86 7.35
N GLY A 525 9.68 3.85 7.23
CA GLY A 525 9.34 2.49 7.67
C GLY A 525 8.36 1.81 6.71
N ASP A 526 7.17 1.48 7.21
CA ASP A 526 6.05 0.92 6.45
C ASP A 526 5.20 1.98 5.70
N LYS A 527 5.40 3.26 6.02
CA LYS A 527 4.62 4.39 5.47
C LYS A 527 5.40 5.09 4.37
N VAL A 528 5.31 4.55 3.16
CA VAL A 528 5.97 5.08 1.97
C VAL A 528 5.08 6.15 1.33
N LEU A 529 5.69 7.30 1.01
CA LEU A 529 5.06 8.32 0.15
C LEU A 529 5.32 7.95 -1.30
N SER A 530 4.29 7.66 -2.08
CA SER A 530 4.42 7.23 -3.49
C SER A 530 5.18 8.25 -4.35
N TYR A 531 5.07 9.52 -3.97
CA TYR A 531 5.60 10.68 -4.69
C TYR A 531 6.96 11.18 -4.21
N PHE A 532 7.54 10.58 -3.17
CA PHE A 532 8.86 10.98 -2.66
C PHE A 532 9.92 9.91 -2.98
N PRO A 533 10.76 10.12 -4.02
CA PRO A 533 11.64 9.07 -4.55
C PRO A 533 12.69 8.55 -3.57
N ASP A 534 13.17 9.40 -2.66
CA ASP A 534 14.28 9.09 -1.75
C ASP A 534 13.89 8.10 -0.63
N HIS A 535 12.60 7.82 -0.42
CA HIS A 535 12.15 6.81 0.55
C HIS A 535 12.14 5.36 0.00
N LEU A 536 12.39 5.16 -1.30
CA LEU A 536 12.15 3.87 -1.96
C LEU A 536 13.31 2.86 -1.91
N LYS A 537 14.49 3.22 -1.38
CA LYS A 537 15.68 2.35 -1.40
C LYS A 537 16.53 2.38 -0.12
N GLU A 538 15.90 2.22 1.04
CA GLU A 538 16.63 1.92 2.27
C GLU A 538 16.58 0.41 2.56
N GLU A 539 17.73 -0.20 2.89
CA GLU A 539 17.78 -1.62 3.29
C GLU A 539 16.99 -1.88 4.57
N ASN A 540 16.98 -0.90 5.48
CA ASN A 540 16.29 -0.97 6.76
C ASN A 540 15.46 0.31 6.99
N PRO A 541 14.26 0.43 6.37
CA PRO A 541 13.44 1.63 6.45
C PRO A 541 13.05 2.03 7.89
N PHE A 542 12.87 1.04 8.77
CA PHE A 542 12.61 1.30 10.19
C PHE A 542 13.82 1.90 10.93
N LEU A 543 15.05 1.78 10.43
CA LEU A 543 16.24 2.34 11.08
C LEU A 543 16.76 3.62 10.39
N GLY A 544 16.19 3.99 9.24
CA GLY A 544 16.73 5.02 8.35
C GLY A 544 16.08 6.40 8.45
N MET A 545 15.87 7.03 7.29
CA MET A 545 15.36 8.39 7.13
C MET A 545 13.86 8.43 7.34
N ARG A 546 13.43 8.58 8.60
CA ARG A 546 12.02 8.66 8.97
C ARG A 546 11.72 9.77 9.98
N SER A 547 10.46 10.17 10.01
CA SER A 547 9.88 10.95 11.11
C SER A 547 10.64 12.27 11.37
N ILE A 548 11.08 12.56 12.59
CA ILE A 548 11.79 13.83 12.89
C ILE A 548 13.09 13.99 12.10
N ARG A 549 13.78 12.90 11.73
CA ARG A 549 15.01 12.98 10.92
C ARG A 549 14.70 13.51 9.54
N PHE A 550 13.61 13.03 8.94
CA PHE A 550 13.08 13.56 7.69
C PHE A 550 12.71 15.04 7.87
N SER A 551 11.91 15.37 8.88
CA SER A 551 11.46 16.75 9.12
C SER A 551 12.60 17.75 9.32
N LEU A 552 13.67 17.37 10.04
CA LEU A 552 14.83 18.22 10.27
C LEU A 552 15.75 18.36 9.05
N ARG A 553 15.61 17.48 8.05
CA ARG A 553 16.27 17.58 6.74
C ARG A 553 15.44 18.40 5.75
N HIS A 554 14.12 18.32 5.84
CA HIS A 554 13.16 19.03 4.99
C HIS A 554 12.43 20.12 5.79
N MET A 555 13.19 21.18 6.11
CA MET A 555 12.77 22.25 7.02
C MET A 555 11.57 23.05 6.50
N ASP A 556 11.40 23.14 5.18
CA ASP A 556 10.27 23.76 4.50
C ASP A 556 8.95 23.01 4.80
N ILE A 557 8.93 21.69 4.60
CA ILE A 557 7.78 20.82 4.90
C ILE A 557 7.47 20.88 6.39
N PHE A 558 8.50 20.79 7.22
CA PHE A 558 8.35 20.82 8.67
C PHE A 558 7.78 22.16 9.16
N SER A 559 8.31 23.28 8.66
CA SER A 559 7.84 24.61 9.03
C SER A 559 6.39 24.86 8.61
N GLN A 560 6.00 24.43 7.39
CA GLN A 560 4.61 24.53 6.93
C GLN A 560 3.65 23.75 7.85
N GLN A 561 4.02 22.52 8.24
CA GLN A 561 3.20 21.73 9.17
C GLN A 561 3.07 22.41 10.53
N ILE A 562 4.17 22.90 11.10
CA ILE A 562 4.16 23.58 12.39
C ILE A 562 3.30 24.85 12.33
N ARG A 563 3.48 25.68 11.31
CA ARG A 563 2.67 26.89 11.11
C ARG A 563 1.19 26.56 11.00
N ALA A 564 0.84 25.49 10.27
CA ALA A 564 -0.53 25.05 10.15
C ALA A 564 -1.14 24.64 11.50
N ILE A 565 -0.41 23.86 12.32
CA ILE A 565 -0.85 23.49 13.67
C ILE A 565 -1.06 24.73 14.56
N LEU A 566 -0.10 25.66 14.54
CA LEU A 566 -0.17 26.90 15.33
C LEU A 566 -1.35 27.79 14.92
N ARG A 567 -1.59 27.96 13.62
CA ARG A 567 -2.72 28.72 13.06
C ARG A 567 -4.06 28.07 13.40
N ALA A 568 -4.16 26.75 13.29
CA ALA A 568 -5.38 26.01 13.62
C ALA A 568 -5.68 26.01 15.12
N GLY A 569 -4.64 25.98 15.96
CA GLY A 569 -4.76 25.97 17.42
C GLY A 569 -5.01 27.33 18.06
N ALA A 570 -5.24 28.40 17.29
CA ALA A 570 -5.47 29.74 17.86
C ALA A 570 -6.64 29.72 18.88
N GLY A 571 -6.32 30.00 20.15
CA GLY A 571 -7.30 30.00 21.25
C GLY A 571 -7.70 28.61 21.79
N ALA A 572 -7.06 27.53 21.33
CA ALA A 572 -7.32 26.16 21.79
C ALA A 572 -6.17 25.58 22.63
N ASN A 573 -6.41 24.54 23.42
CA ASN A 573 -5.37 23.88 24.19
C ASN A 573 -4.66 22.81 23.35
N ILE A 574 -3.64 23.22 22.59
CA ILE A 574 -2.88 22.32 21.70
C ILE A 574 -1.52 21.95 22.28
N ARG A 575 -1.10 20.72 21.98
CA ARG A 575 0.23 20.19 22.25
C ARG A 575 0.85 19.70 20.96
N ILE A 576 2.16 19.89 20.81
CA ILE A 576 2.94 19.42 19.66
C ILE A 576 3.92 18.37 20.17
N MET A 577 4.00 17.23 19.49
CA MET A 577 4.86 16.13 19.87
C MET A 577 5.70 15.64 18.69
N PHE A 578 7.00 15.45 18.93
CA PHE A 578 7.94 14.96 17.92
C PHE A 578 8.15 13.43 18.04
N PRO A 579 7.95 12.66 16.95
CA PRO A 579 8.26 11.23 16.87
C PRO A 579 9.76 10.95 16.72
N MET A 580 10.22 9.75 17.07
CA MET A 580 11.57 9.23 16.78
C MET A 580 12.75 10.10 17.25
N ILE A 581 12.57 10.87 18.33
CA ILE A 581 13.67 11.61 18.96
C ILE A 581 14.66 10.62 19.57
N SER A 582 15.95 10.78 19.26
CA SER A 582 17.04 9.96 19.77
C SER A 582 18.02 10.72 20.66
N SER A 583 18.11 12.05 20.53
CA SER A 583 18.97 12.91 21.32
C SER A 583 18.27 14.19 21.80
N LEU A 584 18.87 14.86 22.79
CA LEU A 584 18.40 16.18 23.23
C LEU A 584 18.56 17.23 22.13
N ASP A 585 19.62 17.17 21.34
CA ASP A 585 19.89 18.12 20.25
C ASP A 585 18.79 18.09 19.18
N GLU A 586 18.32 16.90 18.80
CA GLU A 586 17.19 16.76 17.86
C GLU A 586 15.92 17.41 18.42
N TYR A 587 15.64 17.19 19.72
CA TYR A 587 14.49 17.79 20.39
C TYR A 587 14.60 19.32 20.45
N LEU A 588 15.75 19.86 20.86
CA LEU A 588 15.99 21.30 20.98
C LEU A 588 15.89 21.99 19.61
N LYS A 589 16.47 21.38 18.57
CA LYS A 589 16.39 21.90 17.20
C LYS A 589 14.93 21.92 16.70
N ALA A 590 14.17 20.84 16.94
CA ALA A 590 12.75 20.79 16.57
C ALA A 590 11.92 21.84 17.34
N ARG A 591 12.23 22.03 18.62
CA ARG A 591 11.59 23.05 19.49
C ARG A 591 11.89 24.47 19.00
N GLU A 592 13.11 24.75 18.57
CA GLU A 592 13.50 26.05 18.00
C GLU A 592 12.69 26.39 16.73
N VAL A 593 12.42 25.39 15.88
CA VAL A 593 11.56 25.58 14.69
C VAL A 593 10.16 26.03 15.09
N VAL A 594 9.58 25.46 16.15
CA VAL A 594 8.25 25.87 16.64
C VAL A 594 8.23 27.33 17.07
N PHE A 595 9.20 27.75 17.89
CA PHE A 595 9.26 29.14 18.32
C PHE A 595 9.56 30.10 17.18
N SER A 596 10.42 29.70 16.23
CA SER A 596 10.68 30.50 15.01
C SER A 596 9.41 30.70 14.17
N CYS A 597 8.57 29.67 14.05
CA CYS A 597 7.28 29.75 13.36
C CYS A 597 6.30 30.67 14.09
N VAL A 598 6.25 30.63 15.43
CA VAL A 598 5.43 31.56 16.23
C VAL A 598 5.84 33.01 15.96
N GLU A 599 7.14 33.31 15.99
CA GLU A 599 7.65 34.66 15.74
C GLU A 599 7.41 35.12 14.30
N ALA A 600 7.51 34.22 13.31
CA ALA A 600 7.18 34.52 11.92
C ALA A 600 5.68 34.86 11.75
N LEU A 601 4.79 34.04 12.28
CA LEU A 601 3.33 34.27 12.22
C LEU A 601 2.92 35.58 12.91
N LYS A 602 3.57 35.93 14.03
CA LYS A 602 3.38 37.22 14.71
C LYS A 602 3.78 38.41 13.84
N LYS A 603 4.93 38.34 13.17
CA LYS A 603 5.39 39.39 12.24
C LYS A 603 4.43 39.56 11.06
N GLU A 604 3.89 38.45 10.56
CA GLU A 604 2.90 38.41 9.48
C GLU A 604 1.49 38.83 9.93
N LYS A 605 1.27 39.07 11.23
CA LYS A 605 -0.02 39.39 11.84
C LYS A 605 -1.09 38.31 11.60
N VAL A 606 -0.67 37.05 11.51
CA VAL A 606 -1.56 35.89 11.38
C VAL A 606 -1.88 35.37 12.78
N CYS A 607 -3.17 35.15 13.07
CA CYS A 607 -3.59 34.60 14.36
C CYS A 607 -3.04 33.18 14.55
N CYS A 608 -2.41 32.91 15.70
CA CYS A 608 -1.79 31.63 16.00
C CYS A 608 -1.73 31.35 17.52
N HIS A 609 -1.48 30.10 17.90
CA HIS A 609 -1.21 29.73 19.29
C HIS A 609 0.21 30.13 19.70
N GLU A 610 0.36 31.07 20.64
CA GLU A 610 1.67 31.64 20.95
C GLU A 610 2.56 30.79 21.87
N ARG A 611 1.98 29.87 22.64
CA ARG A 611 2.70 29.08 23.66
C ARG A 611 2.26 27.62 23.70
N PRO A 612 2.39 26.86 22.61
CA PRO A 612 2.00 25.45 22.60
C PRO A 612 2.86 24.67 23.60
N GLN A 613 2.31 23.61 24.20
CA GLN A 613 3.14 22.66 24.95
C GLN A 613 3.89 21.77 23.97
N ILE A 614 5.17 21.54 24.18
CA ILE A 614 6.05 20.79 23.27
C ILE A 614 6.60 19.56 24.00
N GLY A 615 6.20 18.39 23.53
CA GLY A 615 6.57 17.10 24.11
C GLY A 615 7.35 16.21 23.16
N VAL A 616 7.73 15.03 23.66
CA VAL A 616 8.45 14.02 22.89
C VAL A 616 7.71 12.68 22.91
N MET A 617 7.69 12.02 21.76
CA MET A 617 7.29 10.63 21.66
C MET A 617 8.49 9.74 21.97
N LEU A 618 8.42 8.97 23.04
CA LEU A 618 9.49 8.07 23.47
C LEU A 618 9.32 6.73 22.77
N GLU A 619 10.17 6.49 21.78
CA GLU A 619 10.10 5.33 20.89
C GLU A 619 11.45 4.60 20.76
N LEU A 620 12.57 5.30 21.00
CA LEU A 620 13.91 4.75 20.80
C LEU A 620 14.57 4.40 22.13
N PRO A 621 15.30 3.27 22.25
CA PRO A 621 16.02 2.90 23.47
C PRO A 621 17.02 3.96 23.94
N ALA A 622 17.63 4.70 22.99
CA ALA A 622 18.61 5.76 23.27
C ALA A 622 18.08 6.83 24.25
N VAL A 623 16.76 7.13 24.21
CA VAL A 623 16.17 8.16 25.07
C VAL A 623 16.23 7.78 26.55
N LEU A 624 16.38 6.50 26.89
CA LEU A 624 16.40 6.03 28.28
C LEU A 624 17.60 6.56 29.05
N GLU A 625 18.73 6.80 28.38
CA GLU A 625 19.95 7.31 29.02
C GLU A 625 19.94 8.84 29.16
N VAL A 626 19.17 9.54 28.33
CA VAL A 626 19.02 11.00 28.34
C VAL A 626 17.64 11.47 28.83
N ILE A 627 16.85 10.57 29.43
CA ILE A 627 15.45 10.85 29.78
C ILE A 627 15.30 11.99 30.79
N GLU A 628 16.23 12.11 31.73
CA GLU A 628 16.21 13.21 32.70
C GLU A 628 16.53 14.56 32.04
N ASP A 629 17.43 14.58 31.05
CA ASP A 629 17.76 15.79 30.31
C ASP A 629 16.58 16.23 29.44
N LEU A 630 15.95 15.28 28.74
CA LEU A 630 14.68 15.51 28.03
C LEU A 630 13.58 15.99 28.99
N ALA A 631 13.52 15.47 30.23
CA ALA A 631 12.51 15.86 31.20
C ALA A 631 12.73 17.26 31.78
N ARG A 632 13.91 17.88 31.64
CA ARG A 632 14.10 19.29 31.98
C ARG A 632 13.52 20.20 30.90
N GLU A 633 13.65 19.78 29.64
CA GLU A 633 13.35 20.62 28.48
C GLU A 633 11.96 20.41 27.87
N ALA A 634 11.39 19.21 27.98
CA ALA A 634 10.08 18.86 27.43
C ALA A 634 8.93 19.10 28.40
N ASP A 635 7.75 19.47 27.87
CA ASP A 635 6.56 19.72 28.68
C ASP A 635 5.84 18.44 29.09
N PHE A 636 5.89 17.41 28.25
CA PHE A 636 5.25 16.11 28.47
C PHE A 636 5.92 15.01 27.64
N PHE A 637 5.60 13.76 27.98
CA PHE A 637 6.03 12.56 27.28
C PHE A 637 4.84 11.73 26.81
N SER A 638 4.97 11.08 25.66
CA SER A 638 4.09 9.97 25.27
C SER A 638 4.91 8.79 24.78
N VAL A 639 4.67 7.59 25.29
CA VAL A 639 5.36 6.39 24.80
C VAL A 639 4.59 5.79 23.63
N GLY A 640 5.24 5.73 22.47
CA GLY A 640 4.78 4.99 21.31
C GLY A 640 5.18 3.52 21.46
N THR A 641 4.43 2.72 22.23
CA THR A 641 4.84 1.33 22.57
C THR A 641 5.09 0.44 21.36
N ASN A 642 4.51 0.78 20.23
CA ASN A 642 4.64 0.05 18.97
C ASN A 642 6.10 0.04 18.49
N ASP A 643 6.63 1.22 18.21
CA ASP A 643 8.03 1.41 17.84
C ASP A 643 8.96 1.11 19.04
N PHE A 644 8.56 1.48 20.26
CA PHE A 644 9.36 1.23 21.47
C PHE A 644 9.68 -0.25 21.69
N VAL A 645 8.69 -1.14 21.60
CA VAL A 645 8.92 -2.59 21.75
C VAL A 645 9.75 -3.11 20.58
N GLN A 646 9.46 -2.67 19.36
CA GLN A 646 10.20 -3.06 18.16
C GLN A 646 11.69 -2.74 18.28
N TYR A 647 12.06 -1.53 18.68
CA TYR A 647 13.47 -1.15 18.80
C TYR A 647 14.14 -1.66 20.07
N MET A 648 13.41 -1.81 21.19
CA MET A 648 13.96 -2.42 22.41
C MET A 648 14.32 -3.88 22.22
N LEU A 649 13.62 -4.60 21.32
CA LEU A 649 13.83 -6.02 21.07
C LEU A 649 14.50 -6.30 19.72
N ALA A 650 14.70 -5.28 18.88
CA ALA A 650 15.14 -5.40 17.50
C ALA A 650 14.26 -6.37 16.67
N VAL A 651 12.94 -6.26 16.81
CA VAL A 651 11.95 -7.12 16.13
C VAL A 651 11.00 -6.28 15.30
N ASP A 652 11.02 -6.49 13.98
CA ASP A 652 10.01 -5.95 13.08
C ASP A 652 8.70 -6.73 13.23
N ARG A 653 7.68 -6.06 13.81
CA ARG A 653 6.35 -6.65 14.03
C ARG A 653 5.59 -6.96 12.74
N THR A 654 5.99 -6.38 11.61
CA THR A 654 5.37 -6.64 10.29
C THR A 654 6.00 -7.84 9.58
N ASN A 655 7.15 -8.31 10.08
CA ASN A 655 7.84 -9.47 9.55
C ASN A 655 7.31 -10.76 10.19
N GLU A 656 6.50 -11.51 9.43
CA GLU A 656 5.85 -12.75 9.88
C GLU A 656 6.81 -13.80 10.46
N LYS A 657 8.09 -13.80 10.08
CA LYS A 657 9.08 -14.77 10.56
C LYS A 657 9.53 -14.54 12.01
N VAL A 658 9.34 -13.33 12.52
CA VAL A 658 9.82 -12.91 13.85
C VAL A 658 8.76 -12.18 14.67
N ALA A 659 7.54 -12.01 14.15
CA ALA A 659 6.47 -11.28 14.80
C ALA A 659 6.06 -11.89 16.15
N ASP A 660 6.29 -13.19 16.37
CA ASP A 660 6.10 -13.89 17.64
C ASP A 660 7.08 -13.42 18.74
N LEU A 661 8.23 -12.87 18.36
CA LEU A 661 9.22 -12.28 19.27
C LEU A 661 8.86 -10.84 19.70
N TYR A 662 7.83 -10.24 19.09
CA TYR A 662 7.31 -8.93 19.51
C TYR A 662 6.53 -9.08 20.82
N LEU A 663 7.22 -8.85 21.94
CA LEU A 663 6.70 -9.12 23.28
C LEU A 663 6.61 -7.83 24.13
N PRO A 664 5.45 -7.17 24.21
CA PRO A 664 5.29 -5.92 24.98
C PRO A 664 5.59 -6.04 26.47
N HIS A 665 5.50 -7.25 27.02
CA HIS A 665 5.77 -7.55 28.43
C HIS A 665 7.19 -8.07 28.68
N HIS A 666 8.09 -7.95 27.71
CA HIS A 666 9.48 -8.31 27.91
C HIS A 666 10.09 -7.52 29.10
N PRO A 667 10.92 -8.15 29.96
CA PRO A 667 11.46 -7.48 31.14
C PRO A 667 12.19 -6.17 30.82
N SER A 668 12.93 -6.11 29.70
CA SER A 668 13.62 -4.88 29.26
C SER A 668 12.63 -3.75 28.97
N VAL A 669 11.52 -4.04 28.28
CA VAL A 669 10.47 -3.07 27.95
C VAL A 669 9.80 -2.57 29.23
N LEU A 670 9.35 -3.47 30.11
CA LEU A 670 8.65 -3.09 31.34
C LEU A 670 9.53 -2.26 32.29
N ARG A 671 10.80 -2.63 32.44
CA ARG A 671 11.76 -1.87 33.26
C ARG A 671 12.06 -0.50 32.63
N ALA A 672 12.15 -0.43 31.31
CA ALA A 672 12.35 0.83 30.61
C ALA A 672 11.12 1.76 30.72
N LEU A 673 9.89 1.24 30.59
CA LEU A 673 8.66 1.99 30.87
C LEU A 673 8.64 2.53 32.30
N LYS A 674 9.05 1.72 33.28
CA LYS A 674 9.17 2.17 34.67
C LYS A 674 10.18 3.30 34.84
N LYS A 675 11.36 3.20 34.20
CA LYS A 675 12.38 4.27 34.19
C LYS A 675 11.82 5.57 33.63
N ILE A 676 11.07 5.51 32.53
CA ILE A 676 10.41 6.67 31.91
C ILE A 676 9.38 7.29 32.86
N ILE A 677 8.50 6.48 33.45
CA ILE A 677 7.44 6.96 34.36
C ILE A 677 8.06 7.59 35.62
N ASP A 678 9.13 7.01 36.16
CA ASP A 678 9.83 7.55 37.33
C ASP A 678 10.52 8.87 37.02
N ALA A 679 11.20 8.96 35.88
CA ALA A 679 11.83 10.21 35.42
C ALA A 679 10.77 11.31 35.23
N ALA A 680 9.66 11.00 34.55
CA ALA A 680 8.55 11.94 34.40
C ALA A 680 8.00 12.40 35.77
N GLY A 681 7.80 11.48 36.71
CA GLY A 681 7.35 11.79 38.07
C GLY A 681 8.32 12.69 38.84
N LYS A 682 9.64 12.44 38.73
CA LYS A 682 10.71 13.24 39.36
C LYS A 682 10.67 14.70 38.91
N PHE A 683 10.45 14.94 37.62
CA PHE A 683 10.39 16.28 37.02
C PHE A 683 8.95 16.84 36.90
N ARG A 684 7.96 16.13 37.47
CA ARG A 684 6.52 16.49 37.41
C ARG A 684 6.00 16.72 35.99
N LYS A 685 6.45 15.88 35.05
CA LYS A 685 6.00 15.88 33.66
C LYS A 685 4.86 14.89 33.46
N ASP A 686 3.93 15.25 32.59
CA ASP A 686 2.86 14.35 32.19
C ASP A 686 3.43 13.23 31.31
N VAL A 687 2.98 11.99 31.56
CA VAL A 687 3.33 10.82 30.75
C VAL A 687 2.08 10.08 30.30
N SER A 688 2.00 9.81 29.00
CA SER A 688 0.95 8.98 28.39
C SER A 688 1.52 7.79 27.63
N ILE A 689 0.67 6.82 27.30
CA ILE A 689 0.97 5.79 26.32
C ILE A 689 -0.10 5.83 25.24
N CYS A 690 0.33 5.84 23.97
CA CYS A 690 -0.56 5.91 22.80
C CYS A 690 -0.39 4.74 21.82
N GLY A 691 0.49 3.77 22.10
CA GLY A 691 0.60 2.54 21.32
C GLY A 691 -0.39 1.45 21.77
N ASP A 692 -0.38 0.30 21.11
CA ASP A 692 -1.47 -0.69 21.21
C ASP A 692 -1.48 -1.47 22.53
N MET A 693 -0.38 -1.40 23.31
CA MET A 693 -0.26 -2.06 24.61
C MET A 693 -1.37 -1.67 25.59
N VAL A 694 -1.89 -0.44 25.50
CA VAL A 694 -2.99 0.04 26.37
C VAL A 694 -4.38 -0.43 25.93
N HIS A 695 -4.51 -1.10 24.78
CA HIS A 695 -5.77 -1.72 24.32
C HIS A 695 -5.97 -3.13 24.91
N GLU A 696 -4.94 -3.70 25.53
CA GLU A 696 -4.96 -5.03 26.13
C GLU A 696 -5.16 -4.95 27.65
N GLU A 697 -6.25 -5.56 28.15
CA GLU A 697 -6.64 -5.48 29.57
C GLU A 697 -5.58 -6.04 30.52
N LYS A 698 -4.87 -7.10 30.10
CA LYS A 698 -3.83 -7.77 30.90
C LYS A 698 -2.69 -6.83 31.32
N TYR A 699 -2.37 -5.83 30.50
CA TYR A 699 -1.29 -4.89 30.82
C TYR A 699 -1.71 -3.74 31.72
N LEU A 700 -3.02 -3.46 31.85
CA LEU A 700 -3.51 -2.29 32.59
C LEU A 700 -3.09 -2.28 34.06
N LYS A 701 -3.18 -3.43 34.75
CA LYS A 701 -2.74 -3.52 36.15
C LYS A 701 -1.26 -3.16 36.30
N CYS A 702 -0.42 -3.69 35.43
CA CYS A 702 1.02 -3.43 35.43
C CYS A 702 1.30 -1.93 35.17
N LEU A 703 0.72 -1.37 34.11
CA LEU A 703 0.94 0.04 33.71
C LEU A 703 0.44 1.04 34.77
N LEU A 704 -0.76 0.82 35.32
CA LEU A 704 -1.30 1.68 36.39
C LEU A 704 -0.51 1.52 37.69
N GLY A 705 -0.01 0.32 37.98
CA GLY A 705 0.85 0.04 39.12
C GLY A 705 2.23 0.71 39.01
N MET A 706 2.76 0.90 37.78
CA MET A 706 3.97 1.69 37.54
C MET A 706 3.80 3.17 37.86
N GLY A 707 2.56 3.69 37.77
CA GLY A 707 2.25 5.10 38.02
C GLY A 707 1.60 5.82 36.83
N LEU A 708 1.37 5.15 35.70
CA LEU A 708 0.74 5.77 34.53
C LEU A 708 -0.72 6.18 34.84
N ARG A 709 -1.12 7.39 34.44
CA ARG A 709 -2.49 7.92 34.69
C ARG A 709 -3.21 8.43 33.44
N THR A 710 -2.51 8.51 32.30
CA THR A 710 -3.08 8.97 31.03
C THR A 710 -2.88 7.90 29.97
N LEU A 711 -3.97 7.41 29.39
CA LEU A 711 -3.96 6.41 28.30
C LEU A 711 -4.60 7.03 27.07
N SER A 712 -3.97 6.89 25.91
CA SER A 712 -4.54 7.32 24.63
C SER A 712 -4.90 6.11 23.79
N LEU A 713 -6.19 5.95 23.50
CA LEU A 713 -6.78 4.72 22.98
C LEU A 713 -7.50 4.98 21.66
N ASN A 714 -7.60 3.97 20.79
CA ASN A 714 -8.59 4.05 19.72
C ASN A 714 -10.00 4.18 20.37
N PRO A 715 -10.86 5.10 19.90
CA PRO A 715 -12.17 5.38 20.51
C PRO A 715 -13.05 4.14 20.75
N THR A 716 -12.89 3.10 19.93
CA THR A 716 -13.62 1.83 20.04
C THR A 716 -13.24 1.01 21.29
N TYR A 717 -12.03 1.17 21.82
CA TYR A 717 -11.54 0.45 23.00
C TYR A 717 -11.81 1.18 24.32
N ILE A 718 -12.11 2.49 24.29
CA ILE A 718 -12.29 3.32 25.51
C ILE A 718 -13.26 2.67 26.49
N LEU A 719 -14.39 2.14 26.02
CA LEU A 719 -15.40 1.49 26.86
C LEU A 719 -14.91 0.21 27.55
N LYS A 720 -14.27 -0.66 26.77
CA LYS A 720 -13.69 -1.92 27.26
C LYS A 720 -12.66 -1.62 28.36
N ILE A 721 -11.74 -0.71 28.07
CA ILE A 721 -10.68 -0.31 28.99
C ILE A 721 -11.24 0.43 30.21
N GLN A 722 -12.24 1.30 30.05
CA GLN A 722 -12.93 1.94 31.18
C GLN A 722 -13.56 0.91 32.12
N ALA A 723 -14.19 -0.14 31.60
CA ALA A 723 -14.77 -1.21 32.40
C ALA A 723 -13.71 -2.03 33.15
N ALA A 724 -12.57 -2.30 32.50
CA ALA A 724 -11.45 -2.99 33.13
C ALA A 724 -10.82 -2.16 34.26
N ILE A 725 -10.59 -0.86 34.04
CA ILE A 725 -9.98 0.05 35.03
C ILE A 725 -10.80 0.14 36.32
N LYS A 726 -12.14 0.15 36.22
CA LYS A 726 -13.04 0.19 37.38
C LYS A 726 -12.86 -0.98 38.35
N LYS A 727 -12.30 -2.10 37.89
CA LYS A 727 -12.03 -3.30 38.69
C LYS A 727 -10.64 -3.31 39.31
N ILE A 728 -9.75 -2.39 38.92
CA ILE A 728 -8.36 -2.34 39.35
C ILE A 728 -8.24 -1.54 40.65
N ASP A 729 -7.40 -2.00 41.56
CA ASP A 729 -7.00 -1.33 42.78
C ASP A 729 -5.52 -0.94 42.68
N ILE A 730 -5.20 0.36 42.85
CA ILE A 730 -3.83 0.83 42.66
C ILE A 730 -2.83 0.21 43.66
N PRO A 731 -3.12 0.09 44.97
CA PRO A 731 -2.27 -0.64 45.91
C PRO A 731 -1.94 -2.07 45.47
N GLU A 732 -2.94 -2.85 45.05
CA GLU A 732 -2.73 -4.22 44.55
C GLU A 732 -1.89 -4.23 43.25
N ALA A 733 -2.22 -3.33 42.32
CA ALA A 733 -1.49 -3.15 41.07
C ALA A 733 -0.01 -2.80 41.30
N LYS A 734 0.31 -1.94 42.27
CA LYS A 734 1.68 -1.61 42.68
C LYS A 734 2.43 -2.84 43.19
N LYS A 735 1.79 -3.67 44.03
CA LYS A 735 2.38 -4.91 44.55
C LYS A 735 2.69 -5.90 43.42
N LEU A 736 1.74 -6.10 42.52
CA LEU A 736 1.91 -6.95 41.34
C LEU A 736 3.06 -6.45 40.44
N THR A 737 3.06 -5.15 40.14
CA THR A 737 4.08 -4.53 39.29
C THR A 737 5.47 -4.68 39.89
N LYS A 738 5.62 -4.48 41.20
CA LYS A 738 6.90 -4.70 41.89
C LYS A 738 7.40 -6.14 41.74
N ASN A 739 6.49 -7.12 41.80
CA ASN A 739 6.84 -8.54 41.57
C ASN A 739 7.21 -8.80 40.11
N ILE A 740 6.45 -8.28 39.14
CA ILE A 740 6.75 -8.44 37.71
C ILE A 740 8.15 -7.89 37.37
N LEU A 741 8.49 -6.70 37.87
CA LEU A 741 9.75 -6.04 37.55
C LEU A 741 10.99 -6.77 38.08
N THR A 742 10.86 -7.62 39.11
CA THR A 742 11.96 -8.44 39.65
C THR A 742 12.18 -9.74 38.88
N LYS A 743 11.22 -10.16 38.04
CA LYS A 743 11.36 -11.36 37.20
C LYS A 743 12.27 -11.10 36.03
N SER A 744 12.96 -12.17 35.60
CA SER A 744 13.89 -12.13 34.46
C SER A 744 13.45 -13.06 33.32
N ARG A 745 12.60 -14.05 33.59
CA ARG A 745 12.08 -14.99 32.58
C ARG A 745 10.74 -14.51 32.04
N LEU A 746 10.56 -14.62 30.73
CA LEU A 746 9.30 -14.28 30.07
C LEU A 746 8.13 -15.10 30.61
N SER A 747 8.30 -16.42 30.75
CA SER A 747 7.25 -17.32 31.26
C SER A 747 6.72 -16.91 32.63
N GLU A 748 7.59 -16.47 33.54
CA GLU A 748 7.19 -15.98 34.88
C GLU A 748 6.39 -14.69 34.80
N ILE A 749 6.76 -13.79 33.88
CA ILE A 749 6.05 -12.52 33.68
C ILE A 749 4.70 -12.76 33.02
N THR A 750 4.63 -13.63 32.01
CA THR A 750 3.38 -14.01 31.34
C THR A 750 2.37 -14.57 32.33
N LEU A 751 2.78 -15.51 33.18
CA LEU A 751 1.93 -16.06 34.25
C LEU A 751 1.39 -14.97 35.19
N LEU A 752 2.24 -14.02 35.61
CA LEU A 752 1.83 -12.93 36.50
C LEU A 752 0.89 -11.91 35.83
N ILE A 753 1.01 -11.71 34.52
CA ILE A 753 0.22 -10.72 33.76
C ILE A 753 -1.13 -11.29 33.36
N ASP A 754 -1.17 -12.52 32.87
CA ASP A 754 -2.40 -13.14 32.41
C ASP A 754 -3.31 -13.47 33.61
N GLY A 755 -2.72 -13.67 34.79
CA GLY A 755 -3.42 -14.03 36.02
C GLY A 755 -3.87 -15.50 35.97
N ASP A 756 -3.67 -16.23 37.06
CA ASP A 756 -4.29 -17.54 37.23
C ASP A 756 -5.84 -17.44 37.24
#